data_AF-A0A2E3KDW9-F1
#
_entry.id   AF-A0A2E3KDW9-F1
#
_cell.length_a   1.000
_cell.length_b   1.000
_cell.length_c   1.000
_cell.angle_alpha   90.00
_cell.angle_beta   90.00
_cell.angle_gamma   90.00
#
_symmetry.space_group_name_H-M   'P 1'
#
loop_
_entity.id
_entity.type
_entity.pdbx_description
1 polymer ?
#
loop_
_entity_poly.entity_id
_entity_poly.type
_entity_poly.pdbx_seq_one_letter_code
_entity_poly.pdbx_strand_id
1 'polypeptide(L)'
;MENFEILNSSEKATVLNSILGLRKDSEKKVFDNSIEAIVVQEGDILDPCGMYVVLKGSIGLFLNDSEIATANSSDYFYEEYLLLDDPNIELSAKAIEQTRLGYISKTSWVNLPNDIKDQCIGRLFGDLVNMHLHEFQQPINCCNITAAALSLTALGFQTDVNDIFKSCALPVSYVVNDGMTIGELYDVASSHIYAEGLRDEIGVELYYFDEGVVKNEDLFKAIAESNNVGGDSDILVANFNVGIAHGNPELKGGHFALIAKCNKSTGLVHMMDVHPEKYGKIWVTSIERLYSSISDHDSSAQRARGLMRFIIKKDVDVRLDALAKSDCFPVNCTQYIDLTPEKRRHIFGRASTNLNSLYVLSMGLSFLDNHAIDVDEILYAANISYTEALSIETTAQELTNIANKYLTGSEFSDVNCTNHFYDQATDETKEGWFKTQLLKISNNANAHFLVNIDYNEVLGHKAVGESNNQYRETAPLKEFWVACIDYLYENDVVILADMSPASSQIWRAPRSKVFRGLQEKSIPSILRIEKTNPEENPLDFNYIISNNKIVLFYNNDDPWSYMLGSVMSNIGVTEIHKVDISGFDLYTLNLRKKLTVHSGKEKPPYLYFKGRCLGEIDDIMTMVRNGQLQNLIKAEGLPVLLRNETPSLDNNIFSYPKGGLVEPRDGAHNILLCCCGSSAADKIPELVERLTNAGHNVKLVPTPSSETFFKDFGMERILKKLRPSDIYRDDDEWNFRYTEFGMPVRAAHLALCDWADCVIVAPISCNSMGKVANGVADNLLSSVFVAWQYQKKPVILCPACNTNMWNNITTQNNVSALKRLGAQIEGPRSGILSNGRMGTGMMATVDEIMSSLDEAFSGLDDHAQTIMRWGKAAAASDDPLEWKRIYRAIDEGVVGVNILDNENADSLLHYAAGGEGEVTESGIERGIPDIEPMRELIKRGINVNLRNDYYFSAMHVAMMSNSLEAVNILLEAGADISHSIDFMEQVEISTEIKERLNDWAKQHNIEPVNALINDQYVKFNNTEGELYFTYGSLKRGFPNYEAHKDILSECLGEAKTRQSFPLVVPYEPSCNNPNCPYLHRMAALVEVRGKGHRIRGELYRIKTDDLKTLDALEGFEGTNMSNNVYVRKKITVLLGNKTYQAFTYFIADPDSHMDAVNEGTAEMINNYELDMAVGDLKPGWEVSTITK
;
A
#
# COMPACT_ATOMS: atom_id res chain seq x y z
N MET A 1 -6.19 38.02 -57.31
CA MET A 1 -5.27 36.87 -57.38
C MET A 1 -5.77 35.89 -58.42
N GLU A 2 -5.44 36.06 -59.71
CA GLU A 2 -5.98 35.21 -60.80
C GLU A 2 -4.91 34.77 -61.84
N ASN A 3 -3.64 34.64 -61.44
CA ASN A 3 -2.57 34.11 -62.29
C ASN A 3 -1.84 32.97 -61.57
N PHE A 4 -2.48 31.81 -61.50
CA PHE A 4 -1.83 30.58 -61.03
C PHE A 4 -1.12 29.89 -62.21
N GLU A 5 0.18 29.62 -62.08
CA GLU A 5 0.97 28.89 -63.07
C GLU A 5 1.33 27.49 -62.57
N ILE A 6 1.53 26.54 -63.49
CA ILE A 6 2.01 25.20 -63.16
C ILE A 6 3.52 25.26 -62.90
N LEU A 7 3.96 24.85 -61.71
CA LEU A 7 5.38 24.77 -61.34
C LEU A 7 6.14 23.80 -62.25
N ASN A 8 7.35 24.19 -62.68
CA ASN A 8 8.25 23.28 -63.38
C ASN A 8 8.93 22.30 -62.42
N SER A 9 9.58 21.25 -62.96
CA SER A 9 10.20 20.18 -62.16
C SER A 9 11.27 20.69 -61.17
N SER A 10 12.02 21.73 -61.53
CA SER A 10 13.04 22.33 -60.66
C SER A 10 12.40 23.12 -59.52
N GLU A 11 11.33 23.86 -59.79
CA GLU A 11 10.62 24.65 -58.79
C GLU A 11 9.87 23.75 -57.81
N LYS A 12 9.23 22.67 -58.30
CA LYS A 12 8.64 21.64 -57.43
C LYS A 12 9.68 21.01 -56.51
N ALA A 13 10.88 20.72 -57.04
CA ALA A 13 11.98 20.20 -56.23
C ALA A 13 12.42 21.21 -55.14
N THR A 14 12.44 22.51 -55.43
CA THR A 14 12.71 23.55 -54.43
C THR A 14 11.66 23.53 -53.31
N VAL A 15 10.37 23.52 -53.64
CA VAL A 15 9.28 23.47 -52.63
C VAL A 15 9.38 22.21 -51.77
N LEU A 16 9.58 21.05 -52.39
CA LEU A 16 9.74 19.77 -51.69
C LEU A 16 10.97 19.76 -50.78
N ASN A 17 12.08 20.35 -51.21
CA ASN A 17 13.30 20.43 -50.40
C ASN A 17 13.14 21.40 -49.22
N SER A 18 12.44 22.52 -49.41
CA SER A 18 12.18 23.51 -48.37
C SER A 18 11.24 22.98 -47.27
N ILE A 19 10.23 22.18 -47.63
CA ILE A 19 9.21 21.71 -46.66
C ILE A 19 9.53 20.31 -46.11
N LEU A 20 10.01 19.38 -46.94
CA LEU A 20 9.66 17.97 -46.76
C LEU A 20 10.83 16.99 -46.66
N GLY A 21 11.97 17.23 -47.32
CA GLY A 21 13.12 16.32 -47.25
C GLY A 21 12.79 14.83 -47.57
N LEU A 22 11.74 14.58 -48.35
CA LEU A 22 11.15 13.24 -48.57
C LEU A 22 12.13 12.25 -49.22
N ARG A 23 12.19 11.03 -48.67
CA ARG A 23 13.08 9.95 -49.12
C ARG A 23 12.45 8.98 -50.13
N LYS A 24 11.11 8.92 -50.27
CA LYS A 24 10.41 7.96 -51.16
C LYS A 24 9.68 8.65 -52.33
N ASP A 25 9.77 8.06 -53.53
CA ASP A 25 9.21 8.62 -54.77
C ASP A 25 7.67 8.57 -54.86
N SER A 26 7.01 7.68 -54.11
CA SER A 26 5.54 7.58 -54.06
C SER A 26 4.89 8.72 -53.28
N GLU A 27 5.55 9.19 -52.22
CA GLU A 27 5.08 10.28 -51.35
C GLU A 27 5.23 11.64 -52.05
N LYS A 28 6.32 11.84 -52.82
CA LYS A 28 6.56 13.06 -53.61
C LYS A 28 5.44 13.34 -54.63
N LYS A 29 4.92 12.30 -55.30
CA LYS A 29 3.89 12.45 -56.34
C LYS A 29 2.54 12.96 -55.83
N VAL A 30 2.17 12.61 -54.59
CA VAL A 30 0.90 13.07 -53.99
C VAL A 30 1.03 14.54 -53.61
N PHE A 31 2.16 14.94 -53.01
CA PHE A 31 2.44 16.31 -52.65
C PHE A 31 2.62 17.23 -53.88
N ASP A 32 3.25 16.72 -54.95
CA ASP A 32 3.47 17.44 -56.22
C ASP A 32 2.20 17.94 -56.92
N ASN A 33 1.05 17.32 -56.64
CA ASN A 33 -0.25 17.68 -57.22
C ASN A 33 -1.01 18.74 -56.41
N SER A 34 -0.53 19.08 -55.22
CA SER A 34 -1.21 19.97 -54.27
C SER A 34 -0.62 21.38 -54.21
N ILE A 35 0.40 21.68 -55.03
CA ILE A 35 1.17 22.95 -55.01
C ILE A 35 0.94 23.72 -56.31
N GLU A 36 0.68 25.02 -56.18
CA GLU A 36 0.49 25.97 -57.28
C GLU A 36 1.55 27.08 -57.25
N ALA A 37 1.86 27.71 -58.39
CA ALA A 37 2.74 28.89 -58.43
C ALA A 37 1.93 30.19 -58.49
N ILE A 38 2.31 31.20 -57.73
CA ILE A 38 1.72 32.54 -57.74
C ILE A 38 2.82 33.56 -57.97
N VAL A 39 2.54 34.60 -58.77
CA VAL A 39 3.41 35.78 -58.90
C VAL A 39 2.69 36.97 -58.30
N VAL A 40 3.34 37.66 -57.37
CA VAL A 40 2.81 38.84 -56.67
C VAL A 40 3.70 40.06 -56.93
N GLN A 41 3.08 41.22 -56.99
CA GLN A 41 3.75 42.50 -57.19
C GLN A 41 4.16 43.11 -55.85
N GLU A 42 5.13 44.02 -55.87
CA GLU A 42 5.49 44.80 -54.69
C GLU A 42 4.26 45.49 -54.10
N GLY A 43 4.07 45.31 -52.79
CA GLY A 43 2.95 45.88 -52.05
C GLY A 43 1.73 44.98 -51.89
N ASP A 44 1.63 43.88 -52.66
CA ASP A 44 0.51 42.93 -52.56
C ASP A 44 0.51 42.25 -51.19
N ILE A 45 -0.67 42.18 -50.57
CA ILE A 45 -0.93 41.45 -49.32
C ILE A 45 -1.40 40.04 -49.68
N LEU A 46 -0.78 39.03 -49.08
CA LEU A 46 -1.08 37.62 -49.34
C LEU A 46 -2.31 37.16 -48.55
N ASP A 47 -3.03 36.17 -49.10
CA ASP A 47 -4.18 35.56 -48.43
C ASP A 47 -3.71 34.72 -47.23
N PRO A 48 -4.34 34.85 -46.04
CA PRO A 48 -3.98 34.10 -44.85
C PRO A 48 -4.25 32.57 -44.96
N CYS A 49 -4.95 32.08 -45.99
CA CYS A 49 -5.45 30.70 -46.04
C CYS A 49 -4.51 29.69 -46.72
N GLY A 50 -3.27 29.52 -46.25
CA GLY A 50 -2.40 28.43 -46.74
C GLY A 50 -0.92 28.57 -46.41
N MET A 51 -0.10 27.69 -47.00
CA MET A 51 1.35 27.70 -46.85
C MET A 51 2.02 28.20 -48.14
N TYR A 52 2.96 29.12 -47.97
CA TYR A 52 3.73 29.75 -49.04
C TYR A 52 5.20 29.37 -48.95
N VAL A 53 5.85 29.22 -50.11
CA VAL A 53 7.30 29.07 -50.24
C VAL A 53 7.82 30.09 -51.24
N VAL A 54 8.79 30.90 -50.85
CA VAL A 54 9.40 31.90 -51.73
C VAL A 54 10.30 31.19 -52.74
N LEU A 55 9.92 31.19 -54.00
CA LEU A 55 10.74 30.59 -55.07
C LEU A 55 11.81 31.57 -55.56
N LYS A 56 11.45 32.86 -55.61
CA LYS A 56 12.33 33.95 -56.03
C LYS A 56 11.77 35.29 -55.55
N GLY A 57 12.63 36.15 -55.00
CA GLY A 57 12.24 37.45 -54.41
C GLY A 57 12.24 37.41 -52.88
N SER A 58 11.47 38.31 -52.26
CA SER A 58 11.34 38.44 -50.81
C SER A 58 9.96 38.91 -50.34
N ILE A 59 9.53 38.38 -49.20
CA ILE A 59 8.28 38.72 -48.51
C ILE A 59 8.60 39.26 -47.12
N GLY A 60 8.00 40.39 -46.75
CA GLY A 60 8.02 40.89 -45.38
C GLY A 60 6.87 40.28 -44.58
N LEU A 61 7.17 39.82 -43.36
CA LEU A 61 6.22 39.24 -42.43
C LEU A 61 5.96 40.22 -41.29
N PHE A 62 4.69 40.53 -41.05
CA PHE A 62 4.25 41.61 -40.16
C PHE A 62 3.33 41.08 -39.07
N LEU A 63 3.56 41.56 -37.85
CA LEU A 63 2.70 41.32 -36.68
C LEU A 63 2.19 42.66 -36.17
N ASN A 64 0.87 42.89 -36.21
CA ASN A 64 0.23 44.16 -35.83
C ASN A 64 0.94 45.38 -36.48
N ASP A 65 1.09 45.36 -37.81
CA ASP A 65 1.76 46.38 -38.64
C ASP A 65 3.28 46.56 -38.45
N SER A 66 3.92 45.79 -37.57
CA SER A 66 5.37 45.82 -37.38
C SER A 66 6.04 44.64 -38.08
N GLU A 67 7.01 44.91 -38.96
CA GLU A 67 7.80 43.87 -39.62
C GLU A 67 8.61 43.09 -38.57
N ILE A 68 8.47 41.77 -38.55
CA ILE A 68 9.15 40.88 -37.59
C ILE A 68 10.23 40.02 -38.25
N ALA A 69 10.12 39.76 -39.55
CA ALA A 69 11.07 38.97 -40.32
C ALA A 69 10.88 39.19 -41.82
N THR A 70 11.90 38.84 -42.59
CA THR A 70 11.83 38.81 -44.06
C THR A 70 12.11 37.39 -44.55
N ALA A 71 11.21 36.83 -45.34
CA ALA A 71 11.36 35.54 -46.00
C ALA A 71 11.98 35.73 -47.39
N ASN A 72 13.15 35.13 -47.60
CA ASN A 72 13.92 35.17 -48.84
C ASN A 72 13.76 33.88 -49.64
N SER A 73 14.40 33.80 -50.81
CA SER A 73 14.29 32.64 -51.70
C SER A 73 14.64 31.32 -51.00
N SER A 74 13.75 30.33 -51.13
CA SER A 74 13.68 29.02 -50.45
C SER A 74 13.06 29.01 -49.05
N ASP A 75 12.72 30.17 -48.49
CA ASP A 75 12.01 30.24 -47.21
C ASP A 75 10.53 29.91 -47.39
N TYR A 76 9.93 29.39 -46.33
CA TYR A 76 8.50 29.14 -46.25
C TYR A 76 7.90 29.94 -45.10
N PHE A 77 6.62 30.26 -45.24
CA PHE A 77 5.80 30.88 -44.21
C PHE A 77 4.34 30.48 -44.44
N TYR A 78 3.54 30.58 -43.41
CA TYR A 78 2.11 30.25 -43.45
C TYR A 78 1.42 31.02 -42.33
N GLU A 79 0.11 31.14 -42.46
CA GLU A 79 -0.75 31.61 -41.38
C GLU A 79 -1.64 30.44 -40.93
N GLU A 80 -1.79 30.28 -39.61
CA GLU A 80 -2.18 29.04 -38.92
C GLU A 80 -3.62 28.58 -39.19
N TYR A 81 -3.85 27.98 -40.34
CA TYR A 81 -5.09 27.22 -40.61
C TYR A 81 -4.87 25.73 -40.82
N LEU A 82 -3.64 25.25 -40.63
CA LEU A 82 -3.30 23.86 -40.93
C LEU A 82 -3.61 22.88 -39.79
N LEU A 83 -3.84 23.37 -38.56
CA LEU A 83 -4.03 22.53 -37.36
C LEU A 83 -5.04 23.03 -36.31
N LEU A 84 -5.45 24.31 -36.31
CA LEU A 84 -6.23 24.90 -35.20
C LEU A 84 -7.44 25.69 -35.71
N ASP A 85 -8.58 25.58 -35.01
CA ASP A 85 -9.86 26.19 -35.41
C ASP A 85 -10.02 27.67 -35.00
N ASP A 86 -9.06 28.29 -34.30
CA ASP A 86 -9.12 29.71 -33.95
C ASP A 86 -7.77 30.25 -33.40
N PRO A 87 -6.89 30.87 -34.22
CA PRO A 87 -5.66 31.49 -33.73
C PRO A 87 -5.93 32.88 -33.14
N ASN A 88 -5.17 33.24 -32.10
CA ASN A 88 -5.25 34.56 -31.44
C ASN A 88 -4.34 35.63 -32.07
N ILE A 89 -3.69 35.34 -33.21
CA ILE A 89 -2.68 36.23 -33.81
C ILE A 89 -2.80 36.21 -35.34
N GLU A 90 -3.03 37.39 -35.94
CA GLU A 90 -3.01 37.61 -37.38
C GLU A 90 -1.57 37.97 -37.82
N LEU A 91 -0.96 37.15 -38.69
CA LEU A 91 0.37 37.37 -39.25
C LEU A 91 0.21 37.75 -40.72
N SER A 92 0.33 39.03 -41.05
CA SER A 92 0.19 39.48 -42.43
C SER A 92 1.50 39.37 -43.21
N ALA A 93 1.41 39.02 -44.49
CA ALA A 93 2.56 38.89 -45.37
C ALA A 93 2.42 39.83 -46.59
N LYS A 94 3.48 40.57 -46.88
CA LYS A 94 3.51 41.59 -47.94
C LYS A 94 4.73 41.43 -48.85
N ALA A 95 4.52 41.48 -50.16
CA ALA A 95 5.61 41.40 -51.12
C ALA A 95 6.45 42.68 -51.16
N ILE A 96 7.79 42.54 -51.10
CA ILE A 96 8.75 43.65 -51.07
C ILE A 96 9.25 43.98 -52.49
N GLU A 97 9.38 42.96 -53.34
CA GLU A 97 9.66 43.11 -54.77
C GLU A 97 8.82 42.09 -55.55
N GLN A 98 8.89 42.10 -56.89
CA GLN A 98 8.15 41.12 -57.69
C GLN A 98 8.57 39.69 -57.32
N THR A 99 7.70 39.02 -56.58
CA THR A 99 8.03 37.78 -55.88
C THR A 99 7.23 36.62 -56.48
N ARG A 100 7.91 35.50 -56.72
CA ARG A 100 7.30 34.25 -57.17
C ARG A 100 7.22 33.29 -55.98
N LEU A 101 6.03 32.77 -55.72
CA LEU A 101 5.69 31.93 -54.59
C LEU A 101 5.18 30.56 -55.07
N GLY A 102 5.52 29.49 -54.35
CA GLY A 102 4.75 28.25 -54.33
C GLY A 102 3.67 28.35 -53.24
N TYR A 103 2.46 27.91 -53.51
CA TYR A 103 1.32 28.00 -52.60
C TYR A 103 0.61 26.65 -52.48
N ILE A 104 0.29 26.28 -51.24
CA ILE A 104 -0.55 25.14 -50.89
C ILE A 104 -1.75 25.69 -50.11
N SER A 105 -2.95 25.54 -50.67
CA SER A 105 -4.18 25.97 -50.01
C SER A 105 -4.51 25.12 -48.78
N LYS A 106 -5.27 25.68 -47.83
CA LYS A 106 -5.81 24.94 -46.68
C LYS A 106 -6.50 23.64 -47.10
N THR A 107 -7.32 23.69 -48.14
CA THR A 107 -8.06 22.51 -48.63
C THR A 107 -7.12 21.44 -49.19
N SER A 108 -6.11 21.84 -49.96
CA SER A 108 -5.11 20.92 -50.50
C SER A 108 -4.27 20.29 -49.39
N TRP A 109 -3.96 21.04 -48.32
CA TRP A 109 -3.27 20.53 -47.15
C TRP A 109 -4.11 19.50 -46.38
N VAL A 110 -5.37 19.78 -46.07
CA VAL A 110 -6.25 18.87 -45.30
C VAL A 110 -6.40 17.52 -46.01
N ASN A 111 -6.45 17.53 -47.34
CA ASN A 111 -6.58 16.35 -48.19
C ASN A 111 -5.27 15.54 -48.34
N LEU A 112 -4.13 16.00 -47.80
CA LEU A 112 -2.91 15.21 -47.79
C LEU A 112 -3.09 13.96 -46.90
N PRO A 113 -2.47 12.82 -47.28
CA PRO A 113 -2.37 11.64 -46.41
C PRO A 113 -1.79 11.97 -45.03
N ASN A 114 -2.30 11.34 -43.97
CA ASN A 114 -1.89 11.64 -42.58
C ASN A 114 -0.39 11.42 -42.35
N ASP A 115 0.19 10.34 -42.90
CA ASP A 115 1.62 10.06 -42.83
C ASP A 115 2.50 11.16 -43.44
N ILE A 116 2.03 11.80 -44.52
CA ILE A 116 2.73 12.95 -45.12
C ILE A 116 2.54 14.21 -44.28
N LYS A 117 1.33 14.44 -43.74
CA LYS A 117 1.05 15.57 -42.86
C LYS A 117 1.89 15.51 -41.60
N ASP A 118 1.95 14.36 -40.92
CA ASP A 118 2.71 14.18 -39.68
C ASP A 118 4.21 14.45 -39.91
N GLN A 119 4.77 14.00 -41.04
CA GLN A 119 6.14 14.30 -41.45
C GLN A 119 6.36 15.79 -41.74
N CYS A 120 5.44 16.44 -42.45
CA CYS A 120 5.50 17.89 -42.65
C CYS A 120 5.42 18.62 -41.32
N ILE A 121 4.53 18.20 -40.41
CA ILE A 121 4.29 18.85 -39.12
C ILE A 121 5.52 18.74 -38.23
N GLY A 122 6.07 17.54 -38.04
CA GLY A 122 7.31 17.34 -37.29
C GLY A 122 8.47 18.17 -37.86
N ARG A 123 8.51 18.36 -39.19
CA ARG A 123 9.55 19.17 -39.83
C ARG A 123 9.30 20.68 -39.75
N LEU A 124 8.07 21.15 -39.87
CA LEU A 124 7.73 22.57 -39.86
C LEU A 124 7.66 23.12 -38.43
N PHE A 125 7.11 22.35 -37.50
CA PHE A 125 6.78 22.79 -36.15
C PHE A 125 7.48 22.00 -35.03
N GLY A 126 8.11 20.86 -35.34
CA GLY A 126 8.66 19.94 -34.33
C GLY A 126 7.63 18.89 -33.88
N ASP A 127 8.10 17.82 -33.22
CA ASP A 127 7.23 16.70 -32.82
C ASP A 127 6.38 17.00 -31.56
N LEU A 128 6.66 18.09 -30.84
CA LEU A 128 5.79 18.65 -29.78
C LEU A 128 4.35 18.88 -30.26
N VAL A 129 4.16 19.16 -31.56
CA VAL A 129 2.85 19.43 -32.17
C VAL A 129 2.04 18.15 -32.39
N ASN A 130 2.70 16.99 -32.42
CA ASN A 130 2.03 15.69 -32.57
C ASN A 130 1.50 15.15 -31.23
N MET A 131 1.80 15.82 -30.11
CA MET A 131 1.25 15.47 -28.81
C MET A 131 -0.26 15.67 -28.82
N HIS A 132 -1.01 14.57 -28.73
CA HIS A 132 -2.43 14.64 -28.44
C HIS A 132 -2.56 15.20 -27.03
N LEU A 133 -3.00 16.46 -26.95
CA LEU A 133 -3.09 17.19 -25.71
C LEU A 133 -3.95 16.39 -24.73
N HIS A 134 -3.33 15.91 -23.66
CA HIS A 134 -4.10 15.64 -22.45
C HIS A 134 -4.75 16.96 -22.06
N GLU A 135 -6.07 16.96 -21.84
CA GLU A 135 -6.73 18.11 -21.24
C GLU A 135 -6.24 18.22 -19.80
N PHE A 136 -5.17 18.99 -19.58
CA PHE A 136 -4.71 19.32 -18.23
C PHE A 136 -5.81 20.15 -17.55
N GLN A 137 -6.76 19.49 -16.88
CA GLN A 137 -7.84 20.15 -16.14
C GLN A 137 -7.27 20.80 -14.88
N GLN A 138 -7.12 22.12 -14.89
CA GLN A 138 -6.38 22.86 -13.86
C GLN A 138 -6.91 24.29 -13.61
N PRO A 139 -6.59 24.90 -12.45
CA PRO A 139 -6.94 26.29 -12.14
C PRO A 139 -6.31 27.29 -13.12
N ILE A 140 -6.97 28.44 -13.33
CA ILE A 140 -6.42 29.56 -14.11
C ILE A 140 -5.09 30.02 -13.46
N ASN A 141 -4.11 30.42 -14.29
CA ASN A 141 -2.77 30.93 -13.89
C ASN A 141 -1.72 29.91 -13.38
N CYS A 142 -1.87 28.61 -13.65
CA CYS A 142 -0.85 27.59 -13.34
C CYS A 142 0.11 27.28 -14.52
N CYS A 143 0.33 28.24 -15.41
CA CYS A 143 1.09 28.07 -16.67
C CYS A 143 2.53 27.54 -16.45
N ASN A 144 3.14 27.91 -15.33
CA ASN A 144 4.45 27.43 -14.88
C ASN A 144 4.49 25.91 -14.66
N ILE A 145 3.63 25.37 -13.79
CA ILE A 145 3.55 23.93 -13.50
C ILE A 145 3.08 23.17 -14.74
N THR A 146 2.17 23.77 -15.51
CA THR A 146 1.71 23.21 -16.78
C THR A 146 2.84 23.06 -17.79
N ALA A 147 3.76 24.02 -17.87
CA ALA A 147 4.93 23.91 -18.73
C ALA A 147 5.85 22.75 -18.29
N ALA A 148 6.05 22.55 -16.99
CA ALA A 148 6.85 21.42 -16.49
C ALA A 148 6.18 20.07 -16.77
N ALA A 149 4.88 19.92 -16.47
CA ALA A 149 4.12 18.70 -16.71
C ALA A 149 4.07 18.33 -18.20
N LEU A 150 3.84 19.33 -19.07
CA LEU A 150 3.88 19.16 -20.52
C LEU A 150 5.27 18.74 -21.00
N SER A 151 6.32 19.35 -20.47
CA SER A 151 7.71 18.99 -20.85
C SER A 151 8.05 17.55 -20.47
N LEU A 152 7.67 17.09 -19.28
CA LEU A 152 7.86 15.69 -18.86
C LEU A 152 7.06 14.72 -19.73
N THR A 153 5.81 15.07 -20.02
CA THR A 153 4.94 14.29 -20.91
C THR A 153 5.50 14.21 -22.33
N ALA A 154 6.09 15.31 -22.82
CA ALA A 154 6.75 15.37 -24.13
C ALA A 154 7.98 14.45 -24.20
N LEU A 155 8.72 14.31 -23.09
CA LEU A 155 9.83 13.36 -22.98
C LEU A 155 9.38 11.90 -22.79
N GLY A 156 8.08 11.62 -22.81
CA GLY A 156 7.52 10.26 -22.68
C GLY A 156 7.17 9.86 -21.25
N PHE A 157 7.28 10.76 -20.28
CA PHE A 157 6.91 10.53 -18.88
C PHE A 157 5.57 11.19 -18.60
N GLN A 158 4.47 10.42 -18.64
CA GLN A 158 3.14 10.97 -18.41
C GLN A 158 3.07 11.60 -17.02
N THR A 159 2.83 12.90 -16.99
CA THR A 159 2.80 13.69 -15.75
C THR A 159 1.65 14.68 -15.84
N ASP A 160 0.69 14.59 -14.91
CA ASP A 160 -0.34 15.61 -14.76
C ASP A 160 0.13 16.75 -13.84
N VAL A 161 -0.44 17.94 -14.02
CA VAL A 161 -0.12 19.09 -13.16
C VAL A 161 -0.47 18.80 -11.68
N ASN A 162 -1.51 18.00 -11.42
CA ASN A 162 -1.86 17.54 -10.07
C ASN A 162 -0.78 16.64 -9.44
N ASP A 163 -0.05 15.88 -10.24
CA ASP A 163 1.03 15.02 -9.76
C ASP A 163 2.16 15.89 -9.20
N ILE A 164 2.50 16.97 -9.90
CA ILE A 164 3.50 17.94 -9.43
C ILE A 164 3.03 18.63 -8.15
N PHE A 165 1.76 19.08 -8.09
CA PHE A 165 1.21 19.67 -6.86
C PHE A 165 1.31 18.70 -5.66
N LYS A 166 1.03 17.43 -5.89
CA LYS A 166 1.04 16.39 -4.85
C LYS A 166 2.46 16.00 -4.43
N SER A 167 3.33 15.67 -5.39
CA SER A 167 4.71 15.23 -5.13
C SER A 167 5.55 16.32 -4.46
N CYS A 168 5.25 17.59 -4.77
CA CYS A 168 5.96 18.75 -4.24
C CYS A 168 5.21 19.45 -3.10
N ALA A 169 4.00 18.99 -2.75
CA ALA A 169 3.13 19.56 -1.71
C ALA A 169 2.93 21.08 -1.80
N LEU A 170 2.78 21.55 -3.05
CA LEU A 170 2.68 22.97 -3.38
C LEU A 170 1.31 23.53 -3.00
N PRO A 171 1.24 24.65 -2.27
CA PRO A 171 -0.02 25.37 -2.07
C PRO A 171 -0.53 25.94 -3.39
N VAL A 172 -1.77 25.61 -3.78
CA VAL A 172 -2.39 26.13 -5.01
C VAL A 172 -2.43 27.67 -5.00
N SER A 173 -2.69 28.28 -3.84
CA SER A 173 -2.72 29.74 -3.70
C SER A 173 -1.39 30.41 -4.04
N TYR A 174 -0.27 29.78 -3.69
CA TYR A 174 1.06 30.32 -3.99
C TYR A 174 1.32 30.31 -5.51
N VAL A 175 1.00 29.20 -6.18
CA VAL A 175 1.18 29.09 -7.63
C VAL A 175 0.26 30.05 -8.40
N VAL A 176 -1.00 30.18 -7.97
CA VAL A 176 -2.04 30.94 -8.69
C VAL A 176 -2.00 32.44 -8.39
N ASN A 177 -1.75 32.85 -7.14
CA ASN A 177 -1.84 34.26 -6.73
C ASN A 177 -0.50 34.98 -6.78
N ASP A 178 0.56 34.35 -6.26
CA ASP A 178 1.87 35.00 -6.13
C ASP A 178 2.70 34.82 -7.41
N GLY A 179 2.42 33.75 -8.16
CA GLY A 179 3.14 33.35 -9.36
C GLY A 179 4.54 32.82 -9.05
N MET A 180 5.13 32.07 -9.98
CA MET A 180 6.48 31.52 -9.80
C MET A 180 7.49 32.10 -10.80
N THR A 181 8.71 32.29 -10.33
CA THR A 181 9.91 32.53 -11.12
C THR A 181 10.33 31.26 -11.86
N ILE A 182 11.24 31.41 -12.83
CA ILE A 182 11.81 30.24 -13.52
C ILE A 182 12.74 29.41 -12.61
N GLY A 183 13.34 30.02 -11.58
CA GLY A 183 14.15 29.32 -10.57
C GLY A 183 13.30 28.42 -9.67
N GLU A 184 12.21 28.97 -9.13
CA GLU A 184 11.26 28.18 -8.33
C GLU A 184 10.66 27.03 -9.16
N LEU A 185 10.37 27.25 -10.45
CA LEU A 185 9.90 26.18 -11.34
C LEU A 185 10.97 25.10 -11.55
N TYR A 186 12.25 25.49 -11.67
CA TYR A 186 13.36 24.55 -11.78
C TYR A 186 13.49 23.64 -10.55
N ASP A 187 13.35 24.22 -9.35
CA ASP A 187 13.39 23.45 -8.11
C ASP A 187 12.15 22.55 -7.96
N VAL A 188 10.97 23.03 -8.35
CA VAL A 188 9.75 22.22 -8.37
C VAL A 188 9.84 21.04 -9.32
N ALA A 189 10.31 21.27 -10.55
CA ALA A 189 10.50 20.21 -11.54
C ALA A 189 11.55 19.20 -11.08
N SER A 190 12.70 19.68 -10.59
CA SER A 190 13.77 18.83 -10.05
C SER A 190 13.28 17.98 -8.87
N SER A 191 12.45 18.56 -7.99
CA SER A 191 11.85 17.87 -6.85
C SER A 191 10.84 16.82 -7.26
N HIS A 192 10.00 17.11 -8.27
CA HIS A 192 9.06 16.13 -8.81
C HIS A 192 9.81 14.95 -9.45
N ILE A 193 10.80 15.23 -10.31
CA ILE A 193 11.65 14.20 -10.94
C ILE A 193 12.35 13.32 -9.89
N TYR A 194 12.82 13.91 -8.79
CA TYR A 194 13.40 13.16 -7.68
C TYR A 194 12.36 12.27 -6.98
N ALA A 195 11.19 12.82 -6.67
CA ALA A 195 10.10 12.10 -6.00
C ALA A 195 9.59 10.90 -6.82
N GLU A 196 9.55 11.02 -8.14
CA GLU A 196 9.14 9.96 -9.07
C GLU A 196 10.28 8.98 -9.42
N GLY A 197 11.49 9.15 -8.86
CA GLY A 197 12.63 8.28 -9.12
C GLY A 197 13.26 8.44 -10.52
N LEU A 198 12.94 9.52 -11.23
CA LEU A 198 13.35 9.77 -12.62
C LEU A 198 14.70 10.49 -12.74
N ARG A 199 15.44 10.66 -11.63
CA ARG A 199 16.66 11.48 -11.56
C ARG A 199 17.78 11.00 -12.46
N ASP A 200 17.90 9.70 -12.72
CA ASP A 200 18.95 9.16 -13.60
C ASP A 200 18.56 9.18 -15.08
N GLU A 201 17.27 9.36 -15.38
CA GLU A 201 16.73 9.38 -16.74
C GLU A 201 16.56 10.81 -17.27
N ILE A 202 16.07 11.73 -16.43
CA ILE A 202 15.73 13.10 -16.82
C ILE A 202 16.73 14.09 -16.24
N GLY A 203 17.22 14.97 -17.11
CA GLY A 203 18.01 16.14 -16.76
C GLY A 203 17.17 17.40 -16.86
N VAL A 204 17.42 18.35 -15.95
CA VAL A 204 16.84 19.68 -16.01
C VAL A 204 17.96 20.69 -15.90
N GLU A 205 17.94 21.71 -16.75
CA GLU A 205 18.90 22.79 -16.77
C GLU A 205 18.19 24.14 -16.73
N LEU A 206 18.81 25.12 -16.09
CA LEU A 206 18.29 26.48 -15.99
C LEU A 206 19.34 27.50 -16.48
N TYR A 207 18.87 28.45 -17.29
CA TYR A 207 19.66 29.50 -17.91
C TYR A 207 18.99 30.86 -17.70
N TYR A 208 19.66 31.78 -17.01
CA TYR A 208 19.21 33.16 -16.86
C TYR A 208 19.72 34.04 -18.01
N PHE A 209 18.90 35.00 -18.40
CA PHE A 209 19.12 35.82 -19.59
C PHE A 209 19.42 37.27 -19.19
N ASP A 210 20.57 37.45 -18.55
CA ASP A 210 21.07 38.80 -18.26
C ASP A 210 21.84 39.35 -19.46
N GLU A 211 21.55 40.60 -19.87
CA GLU A 211 22.17 41.27 -21.04
C GLU A 211 23.71 41.30 -20.98
N GLY A 212 24.28 41.26 -19.76
CA GLY A 212 25.74 41.24 -19.55
C GLY A 212 26.40 39.88 -19.85
N VAL A 213 25.63 38.80 -19.97
CA VAL A 213 26.14 37.42 -20.11
C VAL A 213 25.70 36.78 -21.42
N VAL A 214 24.40 36.84 -21.73
CA VAL A 214 23.79 36.16 -22.88
C VAL A 214 23.40 37.20 -23.93
N LYS A 215 23.79 37.00 -25.19
CA LYS A 215 23.42 37.86 -26.32
C LYS A 215 22.31 37.22 -27.16
N ASN A 216 21.64 38.02 -27.99
CA ASN A 216 20.63 37.54 -28.93
C ASN A 216 21.12 36.36 -29.81
N GLU A 217 22.34 36.48 -30.36
CA GLU A 217 22.95 35.40 -31.17
C GLU A 217 23.12 34.08 -30.41
N ASP A 218 23.26 34.13 -29.08
CA ASP A 218 23.43 32.96 -28.24
C ASP A 218 22.11 32.21 -28.08
N LEU A 219 20.98 32.93 -27.94
CA LEU A 219 19.65 32.32 -27.92
C LEU A 219 19.37 31.55 -29.22
N PHE A 220 19.69 32.17 -30.36
CA PHE A 220 19.53 31.54 -31.67
C PHE A 220 20.35 30.25 -31.78
N LYS A 221 21.62 30.30 -31.36
CA LYS A 221 22.50 29.11 -31.35
C LYS A 221 21.99 28.04 -30.40
N ALA A 222 21.51 28.41 -29.22
CA ALA A 222 20.97 27.49 -28.22
C ALA A 222 19.74 26.73 -28.72
N ILE A 223 18.78 27.44 -29.33
CA ILE A 223 17.61 26.81 -29.95
C ILE A 223 18.05 25.88 -31.09
N ALA A 224 19.02 26.31 -31.90
CA ALA A 224 19.55 25.49 -32.98
C ALA A 224 20.31 24.25 -32.47
N GLU A 225 21.09 24.36 -31.40
CA GLU A 225 21.82 23.28 -30.73
C GLU A 225 20.84 22.24 -30.17
N SER A 226 19.84 22.70 -29.41
CA SER A 226 18.79 21.83 -28.84
C SER A 226 18.08 21.01 -29.93
N ASN A 227 17.67 21.66 -31.03
CA ASN A 227 17.05 21.00 -32.17
C ASN A 227 17.97 19.98 -32.87
N ASN A 228 19.29 20.18 -32.87
CA ASN A 228 20.23 19.27 -33.56
C ASN A 228 20.70 18.12 -32.66
N VAL A 229 20.85 18.38 -31.36
CA VAL A 229 21.45 17.44 -30.39
C VAL A 229 20.40 16.54 -29.78
N GLY A 230 19.29 17.10 -29.31
CA GLY A 230 18.31 16.36 -28.52
C GLY A 230 17.03 16.00 -29.25
N GLY A 231 16.60 16.80 -30.23
CA GLY A 231 15.32 16.55 -30.93
C GLY A 231 14.18 16.38 -29.93
N ASP A 232 13.48 15.24 -29.98
CA ASP A 232 12.34 14.93 -29.10
C ASP A 232 12.75 14.69 -27.64
N SER A 233 14.04 14.45 -27.39
CA SER A 233 14.62 14.20 -26.07
C SER A 233 15.10 15.51 -25.40
N ASP A 234 14.75 16.69 -25.92
CA ASP A 234 15.22 17.99 -25.44
C ASP A 234 14.17 19.10 -25.62
N ILE A 235 13.55 19.50 -24.52
CA ILE A 235 12.45 20.46 -24.49
C ILE A 235 12.92 21.76 -23.83
N LEU A 236 12.75 22.87 -24.54
CA LEU A 236 13.05 24.22 -24.04
C LEU A 236 11.76 24.93 -23.59
N VAL A 237 11.78 25.48 -22.38
CA VAL A 237 10.72 26.28 -21.77
C VAL A 237 11.22 27.70 -21.54
N ALA A 238 10.54 28.69 -22.10
CA ALA A 238 10.87 30.10 -21.92
C ALA A 238 9.93 30.76 -20.91
N ASN A 239 10.48 31.58 -20.02
CA ASN A 239 9.72 32.54 -19.21
C ASN A 239 10.02 33.95 -19.73
N PHE A 240 9.00 34.67 -20.20
CA PHE A 240 9.17 35.91 -20.97
C PHE A 240 8.07 36.95 -20.67
N ASN A 241 8.32 38.21 -21.05
CA ASN A 241 7.33 39.29 -21.02
C ASN A 241 6.36 39.21 -22.22
N VAL A 242 5.05 39.10 -21.94
CA VAL A 242 4.00 38.91 -22.94
C VAL A 242 3.91 40.10 -23.91
N GLY A 243 3.95 41.33 -23.39
CA GLY A 243 3.80 42.53 -24.22
C GLY A 243 4.93 42.70 -25.23
N ILE A 244 6.16 42.38 -24.82
CA ILE A 244 7.34 42.44 -25.70
C ILE A 244 7.30 41.31 -26.72
N ALA A 245 7.02 40.07 -26.28
CA ALA A 245 7.04 38.91 -27.17
C ALA A 245 5.97 38.99 -28.28
N HIS A 246 4.79 39.52 -27.96
CA HIS A 246 3.70 39.75 -28.93
C HIS A 246 3.78 41.10 -29.64
N GLY A 247 4.72 41.99 -29.27
CA GLY A 247 4.80 43.34 -29.80
C GLY A 247 3.56 44.20 -29.50
N ASN A 248 2.82 43.88 -28.44
CA ASN A 248 1.64 44.62 -28.00
C ASN A 248 1.86 45.18 -26.58
N PRO A 249 2.15 46.48 -26.42
CA PRO A 249 2.44 47.09 -25.12
C PRO A 249 1.22 47.14 -24.18
N GLU A 250 0.00 46.86 -24.66
CA GLU A 250 -1.19 46.76 -23.80
C GLU A 250 -1.22 45.45 -22.99
N LEU A 251 -0.57 44.40 -23.48
CA LEU A 251 -0.43 43.14 -22.75
C LEU A 251 0.62 43.29 -21.65
N LYS A 252 0.27 42.90 -20.43
CA LYS A 252 1.14 43.03 -19.25
C LYS A 252 1.39 41.67 -18.61
N GLY A 253 2.52 41.56 -17.95
CA GLY A 253 2.91 40.39 -17.17
C GLY A 253 3.88 39.47 -17.90
N GLY A 254 4.23 38.37 -17.23
CA GLY A 254 5.07 37.33 -17.80
C GLY A 254 4.35 36.00 -17.87
N HIS A 255 4.80 35.17 -18.79
CA HIS A 255 4.17 33.89 -19.13
C HIS A 255 5.23 32.83 -19.44
N PHE A 256 4.82 31.58 -19.39
CA PHE A 256 5.65 30.43 -19.78
C PHE A 256 5.16 29.89 -21.12
N ALA A 257 6.07 29.39 -21.96
CA ALA A 257 5.73 28.67 -23.18
C ALA A 257 6.88 27.75 -23.56
N LEU A 258 6.58 26.66 -24.28
CA LEU A 258 7.60 25.79 -24.84
C LEU A 258 8.12 26.40 -26.16
N ILE A 259 9.41 26.32 -26.41
CA ILE A 259 10.00 26.67 -27.72
C ILE A 259 9.92 25.42 -28.58
N ALA A 260 9.04 25.42 -29.57
CA ALA A 260 8.84 24.28 -30.45
C ALA A 260 9.93 24.21 -31.51
N LYS A 261 10.18 25.32 -32.22
CA LYS A 261 11.19 25.37 -33.30
C LYS A 261 11.60 26.79 -33.64
N CYS A 262 12.79 26.96 -34.23
CA CYS A 262 13.19 28.21 -34.87
C CYS A 262 13.55 27.98 -36.35
N ASN A 263 13.00 28.82 -37.24
CA ASN A 263 13.40 28.86 -38.63
C ASN A 263 14.73 29.62 -38.77
N LYS A 264 15.76 28.92 -39.23
CA LYS A 264 17.12 29.46 -39.31
C LYS A 264 17.26 30.64 -40.28
N SER A 265 16.43 30.70 -41.32
CA SER A 265 16.54 31.71 -42.37
C SER A 265 15.80 32.99 -42.02
N THR A 266 14.57 32.86 -41.51
CA THR A 266 13.73 34.01 -41.15
C THR A 266 13.96 34.50 -39.71
N GLY A 267 14.57 33.68 -38.84
CA GLY A 267 14.74 34.01 -37.41
C GLY A 267 13.44 33.96 -36.60
N LEU A 268 12.38 33.38 -37.17
CA LEU A 268 11.10 33.20 -36.49
C LEU A 268 11.16 32.00 -35.54
N VAL A 269 10.60 32.18 -34.36
CA VAL A 269 10.52 31.19 -33.29
C VAL A 269 9.06 30.82 -33.07
N HIS A 270 8.76 29.53 -33.18
CA HIS A 270 7.47 28.92 -32.91
C HIS A 270 7.40 28.57 -31.42
N MET A 271 6.39 29.10 -30.76
CA MET A 271 6.14 28.99 -29.34
C MET A 271 4.85 28.21 -29.11
N MET A 272 4.84 27.23 -28.22
CA MET A 272 3.66 26.47 -27.83
C MET A 272 3.14 26.97 -26.48
N ASP A 273 1.90 27.45 -26.47
CA ASP A 273 1.27 28.05 -25.31
C ASP A 273 0.79 26.98 -24.30
N VAL A 274 0.97 27.25 -23.02
CA VAL A 274 0.58 26.41 -21.88
C VAL A 274 -0.59 27.01 -21.09
N HIS A 275 -1.14 28.15 -21.54
CA HIS A 275 -2.32 28.74 -20.93
C HIS A 275 -3.54 27.82 -21.12
N PRO A 276 -4.38 27.57 -20.09
CA PRO A 276 -5.50 26.63 -20.18
C PRO A 276 -6.47 26.90 -21.36
N GLU A 277 -6.80 28.16 -21.64
CA GLU A 277 -7.69 28.55 -22.77
C GLU A 277 -7.03 28.41 -24.15
N LYS A 278 -5.70 28.34 -24.20
CA LYS A 278 -4.89 28.34 -25.43
C LYS A 278 -3.98 27.12 -25.49
N TYR A 279 -4.33 26.08 -24.76
CA TYR A 279 -3.43 24.97 -24.51
C TYR A 279 -3.00 24.29 -25.80
N GLY A 280 -1.68 24.18 -26.00
CA GLY A 280 -1.09 23.61 -27.20
C GLY A 280 -1.30 24.43 -28.48
N LYS A 281 -1.86 25.64 -28.39
CA LYS A 281 -1.87 26.58 -29.51
C LYS A 281 -0.46 27.08 -29.75
N ILE A 282 -0.08 27.13 -31.01
CA ILE A 282 1.22 27.65 -31.42
C ILE A 282 1.05 29.13 -31.75
N TRP A 283 2.12 29.88 -31.58
CA TRP A 283 2.24 31.25 -32.06
C TRP A 283 3.69 31.52 -32.44
N VAL A 284 3.94 32.64 -33.12
CA VAL A 284 5.27 32.98 -33.65
C VAL A 284 5.73 34.34 -33.16
N THR A 285 7.03 34.45 -32.89
CA THR A 285 7.73 35.73 -32.64
C THR A 285 9.10 35.73 -33.29
N SER A 286 9.77 36.88 -33.35
CA SER A 286 11.16 36.94 -33.83
C SER A 286 12.14 36.59 -32.71
N ILE A 287 13.30 36.04 -33.06
CA ILE A 287 14.37 35.75 -32.09
C ILE A 287 14.79 36.98 -31.29
N GLU A 288 14.79 38.16 -31.91
CA GLU A 288 15.12 39.42 -31.27
C GLU A 288 14.08 39.82 -30.23
N ARG A 289 12.78 39.75 -30.58
CA ARG A 289 11.70 40.03 -29.62
C ARG A 289 11.68 39.01 -28.49
N LEU A 290 11.90 37.74 -28.81
CA LEU A 290 11.97 36.69 -27.80
C LEU A 290 13.13 36.96 -26.84
N TYR A 291 14.33 37.23 -27.34
CA TYR A 291 15.48 37.61 -26.52
C TYR A 291 15.17 38.83 -25.64
N SER A 292 14.67 39.93 -26.22
CA SER A 292 14.29 41.11 -25.45
C SER A 292 13.24 40.80 -24.38
N SER A 293 12.27 39.92 -24.67
CA SER A 293 11.23 39.54 -23.72
C SER A 293 11.71 38.60 -22.60
N ILE A 294 12.70 37.75 -22.87
CA ILE A 294 13.32 36.85 -21.88
C ILE A 294 14.38 37.60 -21.06
N SER A 295 14.99 38.66 -21.61
CA SER A 295 15.94 39.51 -20.90
C SER A 295 15.30 40.67 -20.13
N ASP A 296 14.00 40.93 -20.32
CA ASP A 296 13.27 41.99 -19.62
C ASP A 296 12.89 41.56 -18.19
N HIS A 297 13.59 42.11 -17.20
CA HIS A 297 13.25 41.90 -15.78
C HIS A 297 11.99 42.68 -15.40
N ASP A 298 11.01 41.99 -14.80
CA ASP A 298 9.80 42.63 -14.28
C ASP A 298 10.14 43.52 -13.07
N SER A 299 10.14 44.85 -13.28
CA SER A 299 10.44 45.86 -12.24
C SER A 299 9.48 45.84 -11.03
N SER A 300 8.29 45.24 -11.15
CA SER A 300 7.27 45.21 -10.11
C SER A 300 7.23 43.89 -9.33
N ALA A 301 7.57 42.78 -9.99
CA ALA A 301 7.49 41.44 -9.40
C ALA A 301 8.86 40.77 -9.18
N GLN A 302 9.97 41.37 -9.62
CA GLN A 302 11.35 40.83 -9.53
C GLN A 302 11.49 39.40 -10.04
N ARG A 303 10.65 38.98 -10.99
CA ARG A 303 10.66 37.60 -11.47
C ARG A 303 11.84 37.38 -12.39
N ALA A 304 12.70 36.43 -12.04
CA ALA A 304 13.77 36.00 -12.91
C ALA A 304 13.20 35.40 -14.20
N ARG A 305 13.68 35.88 -15.35
CA ARG A 305 13.34 35.43 -16.70
C ARG A 305 14.51 34.66 -17.29
N GLY A 306 14.20 33.77 -18.22
CA GLY A 306 15.20 32.89 -18.75
C GLY A 306 14.62 31.73 -19.51
N LEU A 307 15.46 30.73 -19.67
CA LEU A 307 15.16 29.49 -20.37
C LEU A 307 15.47 28.31 -19.45
N MET A 308 14.55 27.37 -19.39
CA MET A 308 14.68 26.10 -18.70
C MET A 308 14.66 24.99 -19.74
N ARG A 309 15.42 23.93 -19.53
CA ARG A 309 15.59 22.84 -20.49
C ARG A 309 15.36 21.50 -19.80
N PHE A 310 14.53 20.65 -20.36
CA PHE A 310 14.30 19.28 -19.91
C PHE A 310 14.91 18.33 -20.94
N ILE A 311 15.72 17.37 -20.50
CA ILE A 311 16.41 16.43 -21.39
C ILE A 311 16.30 15.00 -20.91
N ILE A 312 16.38 14.04 -21.84
CA ILE A 312 16.66 12.65 -21.52
C ILE A 312 18.18 12.44 -21.50
N LYS A 313 18.74 12.14 -20.32
CA LYS A 313 20.20 12.08 -20.08
C LYS A 313 20.93 11.05 -20.94
N LYS A 314 20.28 9.93 -21.28
CA LYS A 314 20.88 8.90 -22.16
C LYS A 314 21.09 9.39 -23.60
N ASP A 315 20.28 10.36 -24.04
CA ASP A 315 20.27 10.85 -25.41
C ASP A 315 21.05 12.17 -25.53
N VAL A 316 21.09 12.96 -24.44
CA VAL A 316 21.76 14.27 -24.37
C VAL A 316 22.63 14.36 -23.12
N ASP A 317 23.94 14.47 -23.30
CA ASP A 317 24.93 14.52 -22.21
C ASP A 317 25.72 15.84 -22.15
N VAL A 318 25.27 16.89 -22.87
CA VAL A 318 26.00 18.17 -22.96
C VAL A 318 25.07 19.35 -22.67
N ARG A 319 25.54 20.29 -21.84
CA ARG A 319 24.90 21.59 -21.64
C ARG A 319 24.90 22.37 -22.97
N LEU A 320 23.99 23.35 -23.09
CA LEU A 320 24.02 24.28 -24.21
C LEU A 320 25.21 25.23 -24.04
N ASP A 321 26.31 24.98 -24.75
CA ASP A 321 27.53 25.80 -24.71
C ASP A 321 27.23 27.27 -25.04
N ALA A 322 26.24 27.51 -25.92
CA ALA A 322 25.78 28.86 -26.24
C ALA A 322 25.25 29.63 -25.01
N LEU A 323 24.66 28.94 -24.02
CA LEU A 323 24.05 29.57 -22.83
C LEU A 323 24.84 29.33 -21.54
N ALA A 324 25.71 28.31 -21.49
CA ALA A 324 26.52 27.95 -20.32
C ALA A 324 27.74 28.88 -20.11
N LYS A 325 27.52 30.21 -20.15
CA LYS A 325 28.57 31.24 -20.10
C LYS A 325 28.88 31.77 -18.70
N SER A 326 28.02 31.47 -17.72
CA SER A 326 28.22 31.86 -16.33
C SER A 326 28.87 30.73 -15.53
N ASP A 327 29.85 31.08 -14.69
CA ASP A 327 30.43 30.22 -13.66
C ASP A 327 29.56 30.18 -12.37
N CYS A 328 28.61 31.11 -12.25
CA CYS A 328 27.58 31.14 -11.21
C CYS A 328 26.25 30.63 -11.79
N PHE A 329 25.75 29.48 -11.34
CA PHE A 329 24.50 28.94 -11.89
C PHE A 329 23.74 28.03 -10.91
N PRO A 330 22.42 27.82 -11.14
CA PRO A 330 21.56 26.99 -10.29
C PRO A 330 22.06 25.56 -10.19
N VAL A 331 21.90 24.96 -9.02
CA VAL A 331 22.17 23.54 -8.81
C VAL A 331 20.92 22.87 -8.29
N ASN A 332 20.74 21.60 -8.62
CA ASN A 332 19.58 20.85 -8.16
C ASN A 332 19.61 20.75 -6.62
N CYS A 333 18.61 21.35 -5.97
CA CYS A 333 18.51 21.40 -4.52
C CYS A 333 18.43 20.02 -3.85
N THR A 334 17.82 19.03 -4.51
CA THR A 334 17.68 17.64 -4.00
C THR A 334 19.04 16.93 -3.83
N GLN A 335 20.12 17.49 -4.35
CA GLN A 335 21.48 16.98 -4.12
C GLN A 335 22.06 17.39 -2.76
N TYR A 336 21.54 18.47 -2.18
CA TYR A 336 22.13 19.11 -1.00
C TYR A 336 21.20 19.14 0.20
N ILE A 337 19.89 19.01 -0.01
CA ILE A 337 18.89 19.07 1.06
C ILE A 337 17.93 17.88 0.92
N ASP A 338 17.72 17.16 2.03
CA ASP A 338 16.60 16.25 2.14
C ASP A 338 15.31 17.04 2.40
N LEU A 339 14.51 17.10 1.35
CA LEU A 339 13.39 18.02 1.23
C LEU A 339 12.10 17.26 1.56
N THR A 340 11.75 17.21 2.85
CA THR A 340 10.38 16.84 3.23
C THR A 340 9.39 17.82 2.57
N PRO A 341 8.15 17.39 2.26
CA PRO A 341 7.11 18.26 1.72
C PRO A 341 6.95 19.60 2.46
N GLU A 342 7.07 19.57 3.79
CA GLU A 342 6.99 20.74 4.67
C GLU A 342 8.19 21.67 4.50
N LYS A 343 9.41 21.11 4.54
CA LYS A 343 10.65 21.86 4.30
C LYS A 343 10.68 22.50 2.90
N ARG A 344 10.16 21.83 1.87
CA ARG A 344 10.08 22.39 0.51
C ARG A 344 9.26 23.67 0.46
N ARG A 345 8.06 23.64 1.06
CA ARG A 345 7.19 24.82 1.13
C ARG A 345 7.89 25.99 1.80
N HIS A 346 8.73 25.69 2.78
CA HIS A 346 9.42 26.70 3.58
C HIS A 346 10.67 27.26 2.90
N ILE A 347 11.54 26.39 2.37
CA ILE A 347 12.83 26.76 1.78
C ILE A 347 12.67 27.49 0.45
N PHE A 348 11.63 27.15 -0.33
CA PHE A 348 11.33 27.82 -1.60
C PHE A 348 10.20 28.86 -1.48
N GLY A 349 9.86 29.25 -0.24
CA GLY A 349 8.99 30.38 0.00
C GLY A 349 9.70 31.69 -0.36
N ARG A 350 9.03 32.57 -1.10
CA ARG A 350 9.57 33.89 -1.44
C ARG A 350 9.64 34.77 -0.19
N ALA A 351 10.84 35.20 0.19
CA ALA A 351 10.99 36.15 1.27
C ALA A 351 10.48 37.54 0.87
N SER A 352 9.84 38.25 1.80
CA SER A 352 9.70 39.70 1.68
C SER A 352 11.09 40.32 1.60
N THR A 353 11.29 41.27 0.67
CA THR A 353 12.63 41.78 0.34
C THR A 353 13.44 42.25 1.55
N ASN A 354 12.80 42.91 2.52
CA ASN A 354 13.45 43.41 3.74
C ASN A 354 13.48 42.42 4.93
N LEU A 355 12.93 41.22 4.76
CA LEU A 355 13.00 40.15 5.76
C LEU A 355 13.94 39.02 5.34
N ASN A 356 14.63 39.15 4.19
CA ASN A 356 15.52 38.12 3.66
C ASN A 356 16.50 37.58 4.72
N SER A 357 17.07 38.41 5.59
CA SER A 357 17.96 37.94 6.66
C SER A 357 17.30 36.97 7.64
N LEU A 358 16.04 37.24 8.03
CA LEU A 358 15.27 36.39 8.92
C LEU A 358 14.77 35.13 8.23
N TYR A 359 14.37 35.22 6.96
CA TYR A 359 14.02 34.04 6.15
C TYR A 359 15.21 33.12 5.96
N VAL A 360 16.39 33.66 5.64
CA VAL A 360 17.62 32.88 5.48
C VAL A 360 18.08 32.27 6.81
N LEU A 361 17.90 32.98 7.93
CA LEU A 361 18.10 32.43 9.28
C LEU A 361 17.15 31.27 9.57
N SER A 362 15.86 31.47 9.31
CA SER A 362 14.82 30.46 9.43
C SER A 362 15.14 29.20 8.60
N MET A 363 15.53 29.37 7.33
CA MET A 363 16.00 28.28 6.47
C MET A 363 17.24 27.60 7.02
N GLY A 364 18.26 28.36 7.44
CA GLY A 364 19.50 27.82 7.98
C GLY A 364 19.28 26.98 9.24
N LEU A 365 18.34 27.37 10.10
CA LEU A 365 17.93 26.57 11.26
C LEU A 365 17.12 25.33 10.83
N SER A 366 16.22 25.47 9.84
CA SER A 366 15.40 24.38 9.30
C SER A 366 16.23 23.28 8.60
N PHE A 367 17.48 23.56 8.21
CA PHE A 367 18.40 22.53 7.71
C PHE A 367 18.84 21.55 8.82
N LEU A 368 18.84 21.96 10.09
CA LEU A 368 19.34 21.17 11.21
C LEU A 368 18.28 20.34 11.95
N ASP A 369 17.00 20.57 11.65
CA ASP A 369 15.85 19.87 12.25
C ASP A 369 14.89 19.34 11.18
N ASN A 370 13.99 18.43 11.54
CA ASN A 370 13.01 17.83 10.65
C ASN A 370 11.81 18.74 10.33
N HIS A 371 11.53 19.76 11.15
CA HIS A 371 10.42 20.69 10.97
C HIS A 371 10.89 22.03 10.39
N ALA A 372 9.98 22.73 9.70
CA ALA A 372 10.22 24.08 9.22
C ALA A 372 10.05 25.10 10.36
N ILE A 373 10.96 26.07 10.46
CA ILE A 373 10.93 27.10 11.51
C ILE A 373 10.35 28.39 10.94
N ASP A 374 9.21 28.87 11.41
CA ASP A 374 8.59 30.10 10.88
C ASP A 374 9.34 31.38 11.33
N VAL A 375 9.40 32.38 10.44
CA VAL A 375 9.95 33.70 10.75
C VAL A 375 9.13 34.38 11.86
N ASP A 376 7.82 34.14 11.91
CA ASP A 376 6.96 34.68 12.96
C ASP A 376 7.35 34.17 14.36
N GLU A 377 7.83 32.92 14.46
CA GLU A 377 8.35 32.38 15.73
C GLU A 377 9.65 33.06 16.16
N ILE A 378 10.55 33.32 15.20
CA ILE A 378 11.81 34.03 15.44
C ILE A 378 11.52 35.46 15.91
N LEU A 379 10.59 36.16 15.25
CA LEU A 379 10.18 37.51 15.61
C LEU A 379 9.58 37.56 17.02
N TYR A 380 8.68 36.61 17.32
CA TYR A 380 8.05 36.49 18.63
C TYR A 380 9.09 36.25 19.74
N ALA A 381 10.00 35.30 19.56
CA ALA A 381 11.03 34.99 20.54
C ALA A 381 12.06 36.11 20.71
N ALA A 382 12.40 36.82 19.63
CA ALA A 382 13.32 37.95 19.67
C ALA A 382 12.70 39.23 20.25
N ASN A 383 11.36 39.25 20.41
CA ASN A 383 10.53 40.40 20.77
C ASN A 383 10.74 41.58 19.80
N ILE A 384 10.67 41.31 18.50
CA ILE A 384 10.81 42.28 17.42
C ILE A 384 9.48 42.38 16.69
N SER A 385 8.94 43.58 16.52
CA SER A 385 7.71 43.76 15.75
C SER A 385 7.97 43.62 14.24
N TYR A 386 6.95 43.20 13.47
CA TYR A 386 7.08 43.07 12.01
C TYR A 386 7.53 44.38 11.32
N THR A 387 7.00 45.53 11.74
CA THR A 387 7.38 46.86 11.23
C THR A 387 8.83 47.21 11.55
N GLU A 388 9.29 46.85 12.75
CA GLU A 388 10.68 47.02 13.14
C GLU A 388 11.61 46.14 12.31
N ALA A 389 11.24 44.87 12.10
CA ALA A 389 11.99 43.92 11.29
C ALA A 389 12.22 44.40 9.85
N LEU A 390 11.19 44.99 9.21
CA LEU A 390 11.30 45.59 7.87
C LEU A 390 12.27 46.77 7.78
N SER A 391 12.64 47.37 8.91
CA SER A 391 13.49 48.57 8.97
C SER A 391 14.90 48.30 9.46
N ILE A 392 15.21 47.06 9.90
CA ILE A 392 16.52 46.68 10.43
C ILE A 392 17.44 46.22 9.30
N GLU A 393 18.59 46.87 9.19
CA GLU A 393 19.74 46.31 8.47
C GLU A 393 20.50 45.42 9.45
N THR A 394 20.56 44.11 9.18
CA THR A 394 21.14 43.12 10.11
C THR A 394 22.60 42.84 9.77
N THR A 395 23.48 43.08 10.74
CA THR A 395 24.87 42.58 10.75
C THR A 395 24.93 41.12 11.16
N ALA A 396 26.07 40.43 10.92
CA ALA A 396 26.25 39.04 11.36
C ALA A 396 26.10 38.89 12.89
N GLN A 397 26.56 39.89 13.65
CA GLN A 397 26.42 39.91 15.10
C GLN A 397 24.95 40.08 15.53
N GLU A 398 24.21 40.99 14.90
CA GLU A 398 22.79 41.21 15.23
C GLU A 398 21.95 39.99 14.89
N LEU A 399 22.16 39.39 13.72
CA LEU A 399 21.45 38.17 13.32
C LEU A 399 21.77 37.00 14.26
N THR A 400 23.02 36.89 14.73
CA THR A 400 23.43 35.92 15.74
C THR A 400 22.69 36.14 17.07
N ASN A 401 22.53 37.40 17.49
CA ASN A 401 21.79 37.73 18.71
C ASN A 401 20.30 37.37 18.60
N ILE A 402 19.69 37.61 17.43
CA ILE A 402 18.30 37.22 17.14
C ILE A 402 18.15 35.69 17.22
N ALA A 403 19.04 34.95 16.53
CA ALA A 403 19.05 33.50 16.54
C ALA A 403 19.17 32.92 17.96
N ASN A 404 20.10 33.44 18.76
CA ASN A 404 20.31 32.96 20.13
C ASN A 404 19.12 33.25 21.06
N LYS A 405 18.38 34.35 20.86
CA LYS A 405 17.14 34.60 21.60
C LYS A 405 16.08 33.55 21.29
N TYR A 406 15.92 33.19 20.02
CA TYR A 406 15.01 32.11 19.61
C TYR A 406 15.42 30.77 20.24
N LEU A 407 16.70 30.40 20.11
CA LEU A 407 17.22 29.13 20.64
C LEU A 407 17.04 29.00 22.16
N THR A 408 17.21 30.10 22.92
CA THR A 408 17.07 30.10 24.39
C THR A 408 15.65 29.72 24.86
N GLY A 409 14.61 29.95 24.03
CA GLY A 409 13.22 29.66 24.34
C GLY A 409 12.67 28.37 23.69
N SER A 410 13.50 27.62 22.97
CA SER A 410 13.10 26.51 22.10
C SER A 410 13.62 25.14 22.59
N GLU A 411 13.14 24.05 21.98
CA GLU A 411 13.64 22.69 22.26
C GLU A 411 15.02 22.40 21.65
N PHE A 412 15.61 23.35 20.89
CA PHE A 412 16.91 23.26 20.21
C PHE A 412 18.13 23.41 21.14
N SER A 413 18.17 22.63 22.22
CA SER A 413 19.26 22.69 23.22
C SER A 413 20.64 22.28 22.70
N ASP A 414 20.70 21.65 21.53
CA ASP A 414 21.89 21.13 20.88
C ASP A 414 22.37 21.99 19.69
N VAL A 415 21.65 23.05 19.31
CA VAL A 415 22.05 23.98 18.23
C VAL A 415 22.76 25.21 18.81
N ASN A 416 23.85 25.62 18.15
CA ASN A 416 24.64 26.78 18.53
C ASN A 416 24.79 27.74 17.34
N CYS A 417 24.56 29.03 17.60
CA CYS A 417 24.72 30.11 16.65
C CYS A 417 25.85 31.04 17.09
N THR A 418 26.94 31.09 16.31
CA THR A 418 28.14 31.86 16.64
C THR A 418 28.54 32.83 15.53
N ASN A 419 28.83 34.08 15.90
CA ASN A 419 29.41 35.06 14.99
C ASN A 419 30.92 34.84 14.87
N HIS A 420 31.43 34.81 13.64
CA HIS A 420 32.86 34.73 13.35
C HIS A 420 33.26 35.91 12.48
N PHE A 421 34.37 36.57 12.81
CA PHE A 421 34.89 37.69 12.06
C PHE A 421 36.39 37.51 11.80
N TYR A 422 36.87 38.17 10.75
CA TYR A 422 38.30 38.21 10.44
C TYR A 422 39.06 38.98 11.53
N ASP A 423 40.12 38.39 12.08
CA ASP A 423 41.01 39.04 13.03
C ASP A 423 42.45 39.04 12.51
N GLN A 424 42.97 40.24 12.23
CA GLN A 424 44.33 40.45 11.72
C GLN A 424 45.43 39.90 12.65
N ALA A 425 45.14 39.69 13.94
CA ALA A 425 46.11 39.09 14.87
C ALA A 425 46.23 37.56 14.73
N THR A 426 45.20 36.88 14.23
CA THR A 426 45.15 35.41 14.15
C THR A 426 45.09 34.86 12.72
N ASP A 427 44.60 35.66 11.78
CA ASP A 427 44.40 35.29 10.38
C ASP A 427 45.42 35.97 9.44
N GLU A 428 45.98 35.21 8.49
CA GLU A 428 46.98 35.75 7.54
C GLU A 428 46.40 36.73 6.52
N THR A 429 45.26 36.38 5.91
CA THR A 429 44.59 37.18 4.89
C THR A 429 43.07 37.04 5.02
N LYS A 430 42.32 38.08 4.64
CA LYS A 430 40.83 38.06 4.65
C LYS A 430 40.26 36.91 3.81
N GLU A 431 40.84 36.68 2.63
CA GLU A 431 40.40 35.62 1.72
C GLU A 431 40.79 34.22 2.25
N GLY A 432 41.99 34.08 2.84
CA GLY A 432 42.43 32.85 3.47
C GLY A 432 41.59 32.48 4.70
N TRP A 433 41.20 33.47 5.51
CA TRP A 433 40.25 33.30 6.61
C TRP A 433 38.91 32.77 6.09
N PHE A 434 38.34 33.40 5.06
CA PHE A 434 37.06 32.98 4.51
C PHE A 434 37.12 31.53 3.98
N LYS A 435 38.20 31.18 3.27
CA LYS A 435 38.46 29.80 2.84
C LYS A 435 38.55 28.83 4.03
N THR A 436 39.20 29.24 5.12
CA THR A 436 39.34 28.43 6.34
C THR A 436 37.99 28.20 7.02
N GLN A 437 37.10 29.20 7.01
CA GLN A 437 35.75 29.00 7.49
C GLN A 437 35.01 27.99 6.60
N LEU A 438 34.96 28.18 5.29
CA LEU A 438 34.28 27.28 4.36
C LEU A 438 34.76 25.81 4.44
N LEU A 439 36.03 25.57 4.71
CA LEU A 439 36.56 24.21 4.95
C LEU A 439 35.93 23.51 6.16
N LYS A 440 35.38 24.25 7.12
CA LYS A 440 34.69 23.68 8.29
C LYS A 440 33.33 23.08 7.94
N ILE A 441 32.63 23.65 6.95
CA ILE A 441 31.31 23.12 6.53
C ILE A 441 31.45 21.99 5.51
N SER A 442 32.51 21.99 4.68
CA SER A 442 32.82 20.87 3.78
C SER A 442 33.00 19.53 4.52
N ASN A 443 33.41 19.58 5.80
CA ASN A 443 33.64 18.39 6.64
C ASN A 443 32.56 18.18 7.71
N ASN A 444 31.55 19.04 7.79
CA ASN A 444 30.48 18.96 8.79
C ASN A 444 29.14 19.34 8.16
N ALA A 445 28.37 18.33 7.79
CA ALA A 445 27.07 18.51 7.17
C ALA A 445 25.97 19.00 8.15
N ASN A 446 26.28 19.10 9.46
CA ASN A 446 25.42 19.72 10.47
C ASN A 446 25.86 21.16 10.80
N ALA A 447 26.57 21.81 9.89
CA ALA A 447 26.97 23.19 10.01
C ALA A 447 26.87 23.91 8.66
N HIS A 448 26.35 25.14 8.70
CA HIS A 448 26.29 26.02 7.53
C HIS A 448 26.64 27.44 7.97
N PHE A 449 27.06 28.28 7.01
CA PHE A 449 27.33 29.69 7.27
C PHE A 449 26.29 30.57 6.61
N LEU A 450 25.85 31.60 7.32
CA LEU A 450 25.08 32.69 6.76
C LEU A 450 26.01 33.86 6.51
N VAL A 451 25.93 34.39 5.30
CA VAL A 451 26.76 35.50 4.83
C VAL A 451 25.89 36.54 4.15
N ASN A 452 26.20 37.81 4.33
CA ASN A 452 25.59 38.91 3.58
C ASN A 452 26.44 39.20 2.35
N ILE A 453 25.81 39.26 1.17
CA ILE A 453 26.49 39.48 -0.11
C ILE A 453 25.80 40.55 -0.97
N ASP A 454 26.60 41.24 -1.77
CA ASP A 454 26.14 41.98 -2.95
C ASP A 454 26.07 41.03 -4.15
N TYR A 455 24.84 40.71 -4.58
CA TYR A 455 24.60 39.72 -5.62
C TYR A 455 25.19 40.11 -6.97
N ASN A 456 25.15 41.40 -7.33
CA ASN A 456 25.73 41.88 -8.58
C ASN A 456 27.25 41.74 -8.58
N GLU A 457 27.92 41.95 -7.44
CA GLU A 457 29.36 41.73 -7.30
C GLU A 457 29.74 40.25 -7.37
N VAL A 458 28.91 39.34 -6.82
CA VAL A 458 29.13 37.89 -6.94
C VAL A 458 28.96 37.43 -8.39
N LEU A 459 27.92 37.90 -9.09
CA LEU A 459 27.72 37.53 -10.49
C LEU A 459 28.78 38.14 -11.41
N GLY A 460 29.18 39.39 -11.13
CA GLY A 460 30.11 40.18 -11.95
C GLY A 460 29.42 41.03 -13.02
N HIS A 461 28.09 41.10 -13.00
CA HIS A 461 27.24 41.94 -13.86
C HIS A 461 26.01 42.41 -13.10
N LYS A 462 25.27 43.37 -13.67
CA LYS A 462 24.06 43.93 -13.07
C LYS A 462 22.86 43.01 -13.36
N ALA A 463 22.49 42.17 -12.39
CA ALA A 463 21.28 41.34 -12.43
C ALA A 463 20.10 42.00 -11.69
N VAL A 464 20.39 42.73 -10.60
CA VAL A 464 19.38 43.47 -9.82
C VAL A 464 19.59 44.98 -10.01
N GLY A 465 18.54 45.69 -10.45
CA GLY A 465 18.54 47.13 -10.67
C GLY A 465 18.29 47.96 -9.41
N GLU A 466 18.66 49.25 -9.45
CA GLU A 466 18.24 50.23 -8.43
C GLU A 466 16.73 50.47 -8.56
N SER A 467 16.00 50.41 -7.44
CA SER A 467 14.57 50.72 -7.45
C SER A 467 14.32 52.20 -7.32
N ASN A 468 13.45 52.71 -8.20
CA ASN A 468 12.91 54.06 -8.11
C ASN A 468 11.78 54.18 -7.07
N ASN A 469 11.50 53.12 -6.31
CA ASN A 469 10.41 53.12 -5.33
C ASN A 469 10.81 53.89 -4.07
N GLN A 470 9.99 54.87 -3.69
CA GLN A 470 10.20 55.70 -2.51
C GLN A 470 9.96 54.93 -1.19
N TYR A 471 9.28 53.78 -1.26
CA TYR A 471 8.97 52.95 -0.10
C TYR A 471 10.01 51.84 0.07
N ARG A 472 10.88 52.00 1.07
CA ARG A 472 11.96 51.06 1.44
C ARG A 472 11.45 49.62 1.59
N GLU A 473 10.23 49.44 2.12
CA GLU A 473 9.55 48.16 2.33
C GLU A 473 9.42 47.28 1.06
N THR A 474 9.52 47.90 -0.12
CA THR A 474 9.34 47.25 -1.43
C THR A 474 10.55 47.42 -2.36
N ALA A 475 11.64 48.01 -1.88
CA ALA A 475 12.86 48.17 -2.66
C ALA A 475 13.65 46.85 -2.72
N PRO A 476 14.15 46.41 -3.90
CA PRO A 476 15.15 45.35 -4.04
C PRO A 476 16.36 45.67 -3.17
N LEU A 477 16.76 44.72 -2.35
CA LEU A 477 18.06 44.82 -1.70
C LEU A 477 19.11 44.35 -2.71
N LYS A 478 20.05 45.24 -3.04
CA LYS A 478 21.31 44.86 -3.70
C LYS A 478 22.12 43.89 -2.83
N GLU A 479 21.92 44.00 -1.51
CA GLU A 479 22.63 43.29 -0.45
C GLU A 479 21.67 42.34 0.27
N PHE A 480 21.90 41.03 0.18
CA PHE A 480 21.05 40.06 0.85
C PHE A 480 21.85 38.92 1.46
N TRP A 481 21.22 38.26 2.42
CA TRP A 481 21.76 37.11 3.12
C TRP A 481 21.58 35.84 2.30
N VAL A 482 22.58 34.98 2.34
CA VAL A 482 22.55 33.63 1.76
C VAL A 482 23.19 32.64 2.73
N ALA A 483 22.77 31.37 2.65
CA ALA A 483 23.38 30.29 3.39
C ALA A 483 24.41 29.55 2.51
N CYS A 484 25.68 29.57 2.89
CA CYS A 484 26.71 28.66 2.37
C CYS A 484 26.50 27.27 2.98
N ILE A 485 25.93 26.35 2.19
CA ILE A 485 25.54 25.02 2.66
C ILE A 485 26.59 23.95 2.39
N ASP A 486 27.43 24.13 1.37
CA ASP A 486 28.52 23.21 1.02
C ASP A 486 29.68 23.97 0.34
N TYR A 487 30.87 23.38 0.37
CA TYR A 487 32.06 23.89 -0.29
C TYR A 487 32.84 22.74 -0.96
N LEU A 488 32.81 22.76 -2.30
CA LEU A 488 33.48 21.78 -3.16
C LEU A 488 34.94 22.18 -3.35
N TYR A 489 35.79 21.77 -2.41
CA TYR A 489 37.21 22.15 -2.37
C TYR A 489 37.97 21.87 -3.67
N GLU A 490 37.72 20.74 -4.33
CA GLU A 490 38.43 20.34 -5.56
C GLU A 490 38.24 21.33 -6.71
N ASN A 491 37.07 21.98 -6.75
CA ASN A 491 36.69 22.91 -7.82
C ASN A 491 36.73 24.39 -7.38
N ASP A 492 37.04 24.68 -6.12
CA ASP A 492 36.99 26.02 -5.50
C ASP A 492 35.60 26.70 -5.60
N VAL A 493 34.53 25.91 -5.45
CA VAL A 493 33.13 26.34 -5.61
C VAL A 493 32.36 26.25 -4.29
N VAL A 494 31.57 27.27 -3.99
CA VAL A 494 30.65 27.34 -2.84
C VAL A 494 29.23 27.09 -3.32
N ILE A 495 28.46 26.29 -2.57
CA ILE A 495 27.03 26.09 -2.79
C ILE A 495 26.26 27.02 -1.85
N LEU A 496 25.40 27.84 -2.43
CA LEU A 496 24.66 28.91 -1.78
C LEU A 496 23.17 28.62 -1.89
N ALA A 497 22.45 28.72 -0.77
CA ALA A 497 20.99 28.75 -0.72
C ALA A 497 20.53 30.17 -0.44
N ASP A 498 19.63 30.68 -1.27
CA ASP A 498 19.11 32.05 -1.20
C ASP A 498 17.58 32.05 -1.25
N MET A 499 16.95 32.83 -0.36
CA MET A 499 15.49 33.04 -0.35
C MET A 499 15.07 34.42 -0.88
N SER A 500 16.02 35.22 -1.38
CA SER A 500 15.75 36.53 -1.96
C SER A 500 14.87 36.38 -3.20
N PRO A 501 13.97 37.34 -3.49
CA PRO A 501 13.18 37.35 -4.71
C PRO A 501 13.99 37.31 -6.01
N ALA A 502 15.29 37.62 -5.96
CA ALA A 502 16.15 37.66 -7.14
C ALA A 502 16.51 36.26 -7.66
N SER A 503 16.63 35.26 -6.77
CA SER A 503 17.04 33.91 -7.16
C SER A 503 16.18 32.79 -6.57
N SER A 504 15.71 32.92 -5.30
CA SER A 504 14.86 31.96 -4.58
C SER A 504 15.21 30.48 -4.83
N GLN A 505 16.50 30.13 -4.82
CA GLN A 505 17.00 28.82 -5.22
C GLN A 505 18.35 28.46 -4.60
N ILE A 506 18.83 27.26 -4.89
CA ILE A 506 20.23 26.87 -4.65
C ILE A 506 21.06 27.05 -5.91
N TRP A 507 22.20 27.71 -5.76
CA TRP A 507 23.13 27.97 -6.85
C TRP A 507 24.57 27.83 -6.37
N ARG A 508 25.48 27.69 -7.32
CA ARG A 508 26.90 27.58 -7.05
C ARG A 508 27.64 28.82 -7.53
N ALA A 509 28.71 29.19 -6.84
CA ALA A 509 29.59 30.28 -7.25
C ALA A 509 31.06 29.99 -6.90
N PRO A 510 32.03 30.48 -7.69
CA PRO A 510 33.44 30.43 -7.31
C PRO A 510 33.66 31.16 -5.98
N ARG A 511 34.44 30.56 -5.08
CA ARG A 511 34.71 31.11 -3.74
C ARG A 511 35.22 32.56 -3.78
N SER A 512 36.09 32.88 -4.73
CA SER A 512 36.65 34.23 -4.88
C SER A 512 35.59 35.29 -5.23
N LYS A 513 34.55 34.90 -5.99
CA LYS A 513 33.43 35.78 -6.33
C LYS A 513 32.52 36.01 -5.12
N VAL A 514 32.21 34.95 -4.38
CA VAL A 514 31.47 35.06 -3.11
C VAL A 514 32.20 35.98 -2.13
N PHE A 515 33.52 35.80 -1.99
CA PHE A 515 34.36 36.65 -1.13
C PHE A 515 34.34 38.12 -1.57
N ARG A 516 34.44 38.40 -2.88
CA ARG A 516 34.35 39.77 -3.41
C ARG A 516 32.99 40.42 -3.08
N GLY A 517 31.92 39.64 -3.15
CA GLY A 517 30.58 40.11 -2.85
C GLY A 517 30.27 40.25 -1.36
N LEU A 518 31.09 39.76 -0.43
CA LEU A 518 30.82 39.85 1.01
C LEU A 518 30.63 41.31 1.44
N GLN A 519 29.46 41.61 1.98
CA GLN A 519 29.11 42.92 2.52
C GLN A 519 29.09 42.86 4.05
N GLU A 520 30.03 43.55 4.67
CA GLU A 520 29.93 43.94 6.08
C GLU A 520 30.59 45.29 6.29
N LYS A 521 30.06 46.09 7.23
CA LYS A 521 30.36 47.52 7.45
C LYS A 521 31.85 47.86 7.58
N SER A 522 32.73 46.91 7.93
CA SER A 522 34.20 47.14 7.98
C SER A 522 35.07 45.87 8.02
N ILE A 523 34.62 44.80 8.70
CA ILE A 523 35.37 43.56 8.91
C ILE A 523 34.52 42.39 8.40
N PRO A 524 35.03 41.54 7.48
CA PRO A 524 34.31 40.36 7.03
C PRO A 524 33.84 39.53 8.23
N SER A 525 32.54 39.31 8.31
CA SER A 525 31.90 38.55 9.38
C SER A 525 30.87 37.61 8.81
N ILE A 526 30.72 36.45 9.44
CA ILE A 526 29.80 35.38 9.05
C ILE A 526 29.11 34.82 10.29
N LEU A 527 27.87 34.38 10.14
CA LEU A 527 27.15 33.66 11.18
C LEU A 527 27.31 32.17 10.93
N ARG A 528 27.76 31.40 11.91
CA ARG A 528 27.80 29.94 11.87
C ARG A 528 26.63 29.38 12.65
N ILE A 529 25.86 28.49 12.02
CA ILE A 529 24.86 27.65 12.68
C ILE A 529 25.45 26.24 12.70
N GLU A 530 25.50 25.62 13.88
CA GLU A 530 26.00 24.24 14.03
C GLU A 530 25.22 23.47 15.09
N LYS A 531 25.10 22.15 14.91
CA LYS A 531 24.64 21.23 15.96
C LYS A 531 25.85 20.74 16.77
N THR A 532 25.86 20.99 18.09
CA THR A 532 26.97 20.75 19.02
C THR A 532 27.14 19.28 19.44
N ASN A 533 26.03 18.56 19.55
CA ASN A 533 25.97 17.11 19.67
C ASN A 533 25.09 16.60 18.53
N PRO A 534 25.59 16.54 17.29
CA PRO A 534 24.83 15.89 16.24
C PRO A 534 24.55 14.46 16.73
N GLU A 535 23.35 13.92 16.45
CA GLU A 535 23.20 12.47 16.43
C GLU A 535 24.40 11.94 15.63
N GLU A 536 25.14 10.97 16.18
CA GLU A 536 26.27 10.35 15.49
C GLU A 536 25.86 10.16 14.04
N ASN A 537 26.58 10.78 13.09
CA ASN A 537 26.23 10.66 11.68
C ASN A 537 26.08 9.15 11.42
N PRO A 538 24.84 8.66 11.19
CA PRO A 538 24.59 7.22 11.15
C PRO A 538 25.31 6.55 9.98
N LEU A 539 25.95 7.36 9.12
CA LEU A 539 26.69 7.01 7.92
C LEU A 539 28.20 7.39 7.99
N ASP A 540 28.76 7.76 9.15
CA ASP A 540 30.22 7.92 9.29
C ASP A 540 30.94 6.57 9.19
N PHE A 541 31.45 6.29 7.99
CA PHE A 541 32.18 5.08 7.63
C PHE A 541 33.22 4.64 8.67
N ASN A 542 34.09 5.55 9.13
CA ASN A 542 35.21 5.18 10.01
C ASN A 542 34.73 4.82 11.41
N TYR A 543 33.74 5.57 11.90
CA TYR A 543 33.10 5.30 13.17
C TYR A 543 32.37 3.95 13.14
N ILE A 544 31.54 3.72 12.10
CA ILE A 544 30.75 2.51 11.92
C ILE A 544 31.63 1.25 11.95
N ILE A 545 32.70 1.21 11.16
CA ILE A 545 33.54 0.00 11.05
C ILE A 545 34.46 -0.22 12.25
N SER A 546 34.75 0.85 13.01
CA SER A 546 35.63 0.77 14.19
C SER A 546 34.86 0.41 15.47
N ASN A 547 33.62 0.89 15.59
CA ASN A 547 32.81 0.69 16.79
C ASN A 547 31.98 -0.61 16.74
N ASN A 548 31.75 -1.17 15.54
CA ASN A 548 30.99 -2.40 15.36
C ASN A 548 31.89 -3.56 14.93
N LYS A 549 31.70 -4.74 15.55
CA LYS A 549 32.48 -5.95 15.23
C LYS A 549 32.11 -6.57 13.89
N ILE A 550 30.83 -6.54 13.52
CA ILE A 550 30.31 -7.03 12.24
C ILE A 550 29.43 -5.94 11.63
N VAL A 551 29.77 -5.49 10.43
CA VAL A 551 28.99 -4.46 9.71
C VAL A 551 28.62 -4.97 8.33
N LEU A 552 27.36 -4.79 7.94
CA LEU A 552 26.86 -5.07 6.60
C LEU A 552 26.32 -3.78 5.99
N PHE A 553 27.02 -3.23 5.01
CA PHE A 553 26.47 -2.18 4.14
C PHE A 553 25.69 -2.85 3.01
N TYR A 554 24.39 -2.55 2.91
CA TYR A 554 23.43 -3.29 2.09
C TYR A 554 22.59 -2.35 1.22
N ASN A 555 22.15 -2.83 0.05
CA ASN A 555 21.20 -2.13 -0.81
C ASN A 555 19.89 -2.96 -0.90
N ASN A 556 18.74 -2.35 -0.63
CA ASN A 556 17.41 -2.97 -0.65
C ASN A 556 17.03 -3.52 -2.03
N ASP A 557 17.49 -2.85 -3.09
CA ASP A 557 17.24 -3.28 -4.47
C ASP A 557 18.23 -4.35 -4.95
N ASP A 558 19.28 -4.64 -4.15
CA ASP A 558 20.27 -5.66 -4.48
C ASP A 558 19.89 -7.02 -3.84
N PRO A 559 19.56 -8.05 -4.64
CA PRO A 559 19.17 -9.35 -4.12
C PRO A 559 20.26 -10.01 -3.25
N TRP A 560 21.53 -9.71 -3.52
CA TRP A 560 22.66 -10.28 -2.80
C TRP A 560 22.83 -9.70 -1.40
N SER A 561 22.51 -8.43 -1.22
CA SER A 561 22.46 -7.73 0.05
C SER A 561 21.45 -8.35 1.01
N TYR A 562 20.25 -8.60 0.51
CA TYR A 562 19.20 -9.32 1.23
C TYR A 562 19.65 -10.76 1.56
N MET A 563 20.19 -11.47 0.56
CA MET A 563 20.65 -12.85 0.70
C MET A 563 21.74 -13.01 1.77
N LEU A 564 22.71 -12.09 1.83
CA LEU A 564 23.78 -12.15 2.82
C LEU A 564 23.26 -11.91 4.24
N GLY A 565 22.29 -11.01 4.42
CA GLY A 565 21.60 -10.80 5.69
C GLY A 565 20.90 -12.08 6.18
N SER A 566 20.23 -12.81 5.28
CA SER A 566 19.59 -14.10 5.58
C SER A 566 20.61 -15.18 5.97
N VAL A 567 21.71 -15.31 5.22
CA VAL A 567 22.78 -16.29 5.52
C VAL A 567 23.39 -16.05 6.90
N MET A 568 23.69 -14.79 7.26
CA MET A 568 24.23 -14.43 8.57
C MET A 568 23.27 -14.80 9.71
N SER A 569 21.97 -14.55 9.52
CA SER A 569 20.94 -14.94 10.50
C SER A 569 20.82 -16.47 10.64
N ASN A 570 20.88 -17.22 9.52
CA ASN A 570 20.76 -18.67 9.51
C ASN A 570 21.92 -19.38 10.22
N ILE A 571 23.13 -18.79 10.20
CA ILE A 571 24.27 -19.29 10.99
C ILE A 571 24.27 -18.74 12.43
N GLY A 572 23.17 -18.15 12.90
CA GLY A 572 23.00 -17.74 14.29
C GLY A 572 23.67 -16.43 14.69
N VAL A 573 24.05 -15.57 13.72
CA VAL A 573 24.59 -14.23 14.03
C VAL A 573 23.44 -13.29 14.36
N THR A 574 23.37 -12.85 15.61
CA THR A 574 22.38 -11.88 16.10
C THR A 574 22.94 -10.46 16.19
N GLU A 575 24.26 -10.31 16.24
CA GLU A 575 24.95 -9.03 16.40
C GLU A 575 25.60 -8.60 15.08
N ILE A 576 24.78 -8.02 14.19
CA ILE A 576 25.23 -7.43 12.92
C ILE A 576 24.70 -6.01 12.79
N HIS A 577 25.60 -5.05 12.61
CA HIS A 577 25.23 -3.66 12.37
C HIS A 577 24.95 -3.48 10.87
N LYS A 578 23.69 -3.25 10.50
CA LYS A 578 23.29 -3.09 9.10
C LYS A 578 23.18 -1.61 8.76
N VAL A 579 23.80 -1.20 7.65
CA VAL A 579 23.77 0.18 7.16
C VAL A 579 23.17 0.19 5.76
N ASP A 580 22.01 0.81 5.63
CA ASP A 580 21.33 0.96 4.34
C ASP A 580 22.11 1.94 3.47
N ILE A 581 22.50 1.49 2.29
CA ILE A 581 23.16 2.31 1.28
C ILE A 581 22.35 2.37 -0.01
N SER A 582 21.03 2.20 0.04
CA SER A 582 20.10 2.31 -1.10
C SER A 582 19.73 3.76 -1.42
N GLY A 583 19.79 4.64 -0.42
CA GLY A 583 19.48 6.07 -0.54
C GLY A 583 20.34 6.81 -1.57
N PHE A 584 19.75 7.84 -2.19
CA PHE A 584 20.44 8.73 -3.13
C PHE A 584 20.83 10.07 -2.48
N ASP A 585 20.72 10.16 -1.15
CA ASP A 585 21.18 11.31 -0.39
C ASP A 585 22.71 11.42 -0.41
N LEU A 586 23.21 12.63 -0.14
CA LEU A 586 24.63 12.94 -0.24
C LEU A 586 25.50 12.10 0.71
N TYR A 587 24.98 11.77 1.90
CA TYR A 587 25.69 10.95 2.87
C TYR A 587 25.84 9.52 2.37
N THR A 588 24.77 8.93 1.85
CA THR A 588 24.80 7.59 1.26
C THR A 588 25.69 7.53 0.02
N LEU A 589 25.66 8.53 -0.86
CA LEU A 589 26.55 8.61 -2.03
C LEU A 589 28.03 8.73 -1.62
N ASN A 590 28.35 9.58 -0.65
CA ASN A 590 29.71 9.71 -0.11
C ASN A 590 30.17 8.44 0.60
N LEU A 591 29.28 7.78 1.34
CA LEU A 591 29.54 6.50 1.98
C LEU A 591 29.81 5.41 0.95
N ARG A 592 29.04 5.30 -0.14
CA ARG A 592 29.29 4.37 -1.26
C ARG A 592 30.67 4.62 -1.88
N LYS A 593 31.04 5.87 -2.15
CA LYS A 593 32.38 6.22 -2.67
C LYS A 593 33.49 5.76 -1.73
N LYS A 594 33.34 6.02 -0.41
CA LYS A 594 34.30 5.57 0.61
C LYS A 594 34.37 4.04 0.69
N LEU A 595 33.23 3.36 0.62
CA LEU A 595 33.14 1.90 0.60
C LEU A 595 33.87 1.32 -0.61
N THR A 596 33.68 1.89 -1.80
CA THR A 596 34.38 1.44 -3.02
C THR A 596 35.88 1.62 -2.91
N VAL A 597 36.35 2.76 -2.42
CA VAL A 597 37.78 3.03 -2.23
C VAL A 597 38.39 2.10 -1.17
N HIS A 598 37.71 1.87 -0.04
CA HIS A 598 38.26 1.11 1.07
C HIS A 598 38.17 -0.41 0.87
N SER A 599 37.07 -0.90 0.29
CA SER A 599 36.89 -2.33 0.03
C SER A 599 37.54 -2.80 -1.27
N GLY A 600 37.79 -1.89 -2.22
CA GLY A 600 38.21 -2.21 -3.58
C GLY A 600 37.10 -2.79 -4.45
N LYS A 601 35.84 -2.76 -4.00
CA LYS A 601 34.68 -3.29 -4.73
C LYS A 601 33.78 -2.19 -5.25
N GLU A 602 33.23 -2.37 -6.44
CA GLU A 602 32.34 -1.38 -7.06
C GLU A 602 30.87 -1.50 -6.61
N LYS A 603 30.44 -2.67 -6.11
CA LYS A 603 29.03 -2.96 -5.85
C LYS A 603 28.78 -3.52 -4.45
N PRO A 604 27.63 -3.19 -3.81
CA PRO A 604 27.17 -3.87 -2.59
C PRO A 604 26.86 -5.36 -2.83
N PRO A 605 26.76 -6.17 -1.77
CA PRO A 605 26.93 -5.83 -0.35
C PRO A 605 28.41 -5.79 0.10
N TYR A 606 28.67 -4.97 1.12
CA TYR A 606 29.98 -4.89 1.77
C TYR A 606 29.90 -5.43 3.21
N LEU A 607 30.51 -6.59 3.46
CA LEU A 607 30.61 -7.17 4.80
C LEU A 607 31.98 -6.89 5.43
N TYR A 608 31.96 -6.29 6.61
CA TYR A 608 33.13 -5.96 7.40
C TYR A 608 33.14 -6.77 8.70
N PHE A 609 34.32 -7.24 9.08
CA PHE A 609 34.60 -7.88 10.36
C PHE A 609 35.82 -7.21 11.01
N LYS A 610 35.62 -6.59 12.17
CA LYS A 610 36.64 -5.82 12.92
C LYS A 610 37.41 -4.82 12.03
N GLY A 611 36.67 -3.97 11.33
CA GLY A 611 37.25 -2.93 10.45
C GLY A 611 37.81 -3.44 9.12
N ARG A 612 37.82 -4.76 8.85
CA ARG A 612 38.32 -5.33 7.59
C ARG A 612 37.18 -5.84 6.72
N CYS A 613 37.20 -5.52 5.43
CA CYS A 613 36.27 -6.10 4.47
C CYS A 613 36.61 -7.57 4.21
N LEU A 614 35.61 -8.46 4.22
CA LEU A 614 35.81 -9.91 4.15
C LEU A 614 35.99 -10.49 2.73
N GLY A 615 35.90 -9.68 1.68
CA GLY A 615 36.02 -10.14 0.28
C GLY A 615 34.67 -10.26 -0.43
N GLU A 616 34.65 -10.76 -1.67
CA GLU A 616 33.45 -10.86 -2.51
C GLU A 616 32.40 -11.83 -1.96
N ILE A 617 31.17 -11.76 -2.50
CA ILE A 617 30.08 -12.65 -2.07
C ILE A 617 30.52 -14.11 -2.13
N ASP A 618 31.19 -14.53 -3.20
CA ASP A 618 31.67 -15.91 -3.36
C ASP A 618 32.71 -16.29 -2.30
N ASP A 619 33.57 -15.35 -1.89
CA ASP A 619 34.55 -15.56 -0.82
C ASP A 619 33.83 -15.78 0.52
N ILE A 620 32.86 -14.92 0.81
CA ILE A 620 32.07 -14.99 2.05
C ILE A 620 31.27 -16.30 2.10
N MET A 621 30.61 -16.69 1.00
CA MET A 621 29.88 -17.95 0.91
C MET A 621 30.79 -19.16 1.05
N THR A 622 31.99 -19.11 0.50
CA THR A 622 33.01 -20.16 0.66
C THR A 622 33.46 -20.27 2.10
N MET A 623 33.71 -19.15 2.78
CA MET A 623 34.05 -19.12 4.20
C MET A 623 32.93 -19.72 5.06
N VAL A 624 31.66 -19.42 4.76
CA VAL A 624 30.50 -19.98 5.46
C VAL A 624 30.38 -21.48 5.23
N ARG A 625 30.50 -21.95 3.98
CA ARG A 625 30.46 -23.39 3.64
C ARG A 625 31.55 -24.20 4.33
N ASN A 626 32.73 -23.61 4.48
CA ASN A 626 33.88 -24.25 5.12
C ASN A 626 33.89 -24.09 6.65
N GLY A 627 32.92 -23.36 7.23
CA GLY A 627 32.88 -23.08 8.66
C GLY A 627 33.89 -22.02 9.14
N GLN A 628 34.65 -21.40 8.23
CA GLN A 628 35.71 -20.45 8.55
C GLN A 628 35.16 -19.15 9.14
N LEU A 629 34.07 -18.62 8.57
CA LEU A 629 33.45 -17.39 9.09
C LEU A 629 32.86 -17.62 10.49
N GLN A 630 32.20 -18.76 10.70
CA GLN A 630 31.63 -19.16 11.99
C GLN A 630 32.71 -19.30 13.05
N ASN A 631 33.87 -19.87 12.70
CA ASN A 631 35.01 -19.96 13.61
C ASN A 631 35.59 -18.59 13.97
N LEU A 632 35.67 -17.65 13.01
CA LEU A 632 36.11 -16.27 13.26
C LEU A 632 35.16 -15.53 14.21
N ILE A 633 33.86 -15.65 13.99
CA ILE A 633 32.83 -15.01 14.82
C ILE A 633 32.83 -15.60 16.24
N LYS A 634 32.90 -16.93 16.36
CA LYS A 634 32.96 -17.62 17.67
C LYS A 634 34.21 -17.25 18.47
N ALA A 635 35.35 -17.08 17.80
CA ALA A 635 36.60 -16.68 18.45
C ALA A 635 36.54 -15.29 19.12
N GLU A 636 35.65 -14.41 18.64
CA GLU A 636 35.42 -13.07 19.21
C GLU A 636 34.29 -13.05 20.26
N GLY A 637 33.79 -14.23 20.66
CA GLY A 637 32.75 -14.40 21.67
C GLY A 637 31.35 -14.01 21.20
N LEU A 638 31.14 -13.89 19.89
CA LEU A 638 29.84 -13.52 19.31
C LEU A 638 28.95 -14.75 19.08
N PRO A 639 27.62 -14.62 19.19
CA PRO A 639 26.68 -15.70 18.91
C PRO A 639 26.79 -16.17 17.46
N VAL A 640 27.02 -17.48 17.28
CA VAL A 640 27.08 -18.14 15.97
C VAL A 640 26.96 -19.66 16.15
N LEU A 641 26.28 -20.32 15.23
CA LEU A 641 26.22 -21.77 15.12
C LEU A 641 27.38 -22.25 14.25
N LEU A 642 28.16 -23.20 14.75
CA LEU A 642 29.25 -23.80 13.99
C LEU A 642 28.72 -24.63 12.82
N ARG A 643 29.61 -24.94 11.87
CA ARG A 643 29.26 -25.70 10.65
C ARG A 643 28.55 -27.03 10.95
N ASN A 644 28.99 -27.75 11.98
CA ASN A 644 28.39 -29.01 12.41
C ASN A 644 27.04 -28.82 13.15
N GLU A 645 26.76 -27.60 13.59
CA GLU A 645 25.51 -27.21 14.26
C GLU A 645 24.49 -26.62 13.26
N THR A 646 24.85 -26.54 11.97
CA THR A 646 24.04 -25.96 10.87
C THR A 646 23.87 -26.95 9.70
N PRO A 647 23.05 -28.03 9.87
CA PRO A 647 22.87 -29.07 8.85
C PRO A 647 22.28 -28.57 7.51
N SER A 648 21.66 -27.39 7.51
CA SER A 648 21.11 -26.74 6.33
C SER A 648 22.19 -26.32 5.32
N LEU A 649 23.44 -26.10 5.75
CA LEU A 649 24.54 -25.64 4.87
C LEU A 649 24.94 -26.67 3.81
N ASP A 650 24.70 -27.97 4.04
CA ASP A 650 25.05 -29.04 3.10
C ASP A 650 24.00 -29.23 1.98
N ASN A 651 22.75 -28.80 2.21
CA ASN A 651 21.64 -29.03 1.27
C ASN A 651 21.07 -27.73 0.65
N ASN A 652 21.05 -26.61 1.41
CA ASN A 652 20.63 -25.30 0.93
C ASN A 652 21.10 -24.19 1.89
N ILE A 653 22.23 -23.54 1.56
CA ILE A 653 22.79 -22.41 2.31
C ILE A 653 21.83 -21.19 2.40
N PHE A 654 20.79 -21.14 1.55
CA PHE A 654 19.86 -20.01 1.42
C PHE A 654 18.48 -20.27 2.06
N SER A 655 18.20 -21.50 2.52
CA SER A 655 16.93 -21.93 3.14
C SER A 655 15.69 -21.89 2.22
N TYR A 656 14.86 -22.94 2.26
CA TYR A 656 13.44 -22.89 1.89
C TYR A 656 12.67 -23.91 2.73
N PRO A 657 11.48 -23.56 3.25
CA PRO A 657 11.23 -22.44 4.14
C PRO A 657 11.58 -22.80 5.60
N LYS A 658 11.68 -21.77 6.44
CA LYS A 658 11.69 -21.92 7.91
C LYS A 658 10.47 -22.75 8.33
N GLY A 659 10.70 -23.96 8.86
CA GLY A 659 9.69 -24.83 9.47
C GLY A 659 8.83 -25.60 8.46
N GLY A 660 8.69 -26.91 8.66
CA GLY A 660 7.90 -27.81 7.82
C GLY A 660 6.47 -27.32 7.63
N LEU A 661 6.10 -26.90 6.42
CA LEU A 661 4.72 -26.60 6.01
C LEU A 661 3.93 -27.88 5.67
N VAL A 662 4.46 -29.04 6.08
CA VAL A 662 4.04 -30.38 5.62
C VAL A 662 3.89 -31.35 6.79
N GLU A 663 4.01 -30.88 8.04
CA GLU A 663 3.83 -31.76 9.19
C GLU A 663 2.36 -32.26 9.24
N PRO A 664 2.14 -33.58 9.28
CA PRO A 664 0.81 -34.16 9.21
C PRO A 664 0.01 -33.84 10.49
N ARG A 665 -1.29 -33.56 10.30
CA ARG A 665 -2.26 -33.28 11.37
C ARG A 665 -2.21 -34.36 12.46
N ASP A 666 -1.67 -34.00 13.60
CA ASP A 666 -1.50 -34.80 14.81
C ASP A 666 -2.60 -34.52 15.85
N GLY A 667 -3.74 -33.99 15.41
CA GLY A 667 -4.91 -33.71 16.25
C GLY A 667 -4.95 -32.32 16.88
N ALA A 668 -3.90 -31.52 16.72
CA ALA A 668 -3.82 -30.12 17.11
C ALA A 668 -4.22 -29.18 15.95
N HIS A 669 -4.89 -28.06 16.25
CA HIS A 669 -5.20 -27.02 15.27
C HIS A 669 -3.98 -26.13 14.99
N ASN A 670 -3.83 -25.72 13.72
CA ASN A 670 -2.80 -24.79 13.28
C ASN A 670 -3.29 -23.35 13.35
N ILE A 671 -2.60 -22.51 14.13
CA ILE A 671 -2.97 -21.12 14.36
C ILE A 671 -1.90 -20.21 13.79
N LEU A 672 -2.30 -19.34 12.87
CA LEU A 672 -1.49 -18.24 12.42
C LEU A 672 -1.78 -17.02 13.29
N LEU A 673 -0.87 -16.71 14.21
CA LEU A 673 -0.96 -15.53 15.05
C LEU A 673 -0.24 -14.37 14.35
N CYS A 674 -0.97 -13.34 13.98
CA CYS A 674 -0.43 -12.11 13.44
C CYS A 674 -0.54 -10.98 14.47
N CYS A 675 0.38 -10.01 14.43
CA CYS A 675 0.28 -8.84 15.31
C CYS A 675 0.73 -7.54 14.64
N CYS A 676 0.02 -6.45 14.96
CA CYS A 676 0.24 -5.11 14.41
C CYS A 676 0.84 -4.15 15.46
N GLY A 677 1.35 -3.00 15.00
CA GLY A 677 1.89 -1.96 15.87
C GLY A 677 0.82 -1.29 16.73
N SER A 678 0.71 -1.70 17.99
CA SER A 678 -0.11 -1.10 19.04
C SER A 678 0.49 -1.41 20.40
N SER A 679 0.27 -0.58 21.42
CA SER A 679 0.83 -0.81 22.75
C SER A 679 0.40 -2.14 23.37
N ALA A 680 -0.74 -2.70 22.94
CA ALA A 680 -1.24 -4.01 23.37
C ALA A 680 -0.42 -5.20 22.82
N ALA A 681 0.55 -4.97 21.93
CA ALA A 681 1.47 -6.00 21.46
C ALA A 681 2.39 -6.52 22.58
N ASP A 682 2.47 -5.83 23.72
CA ASP A 682 3.11 -6.33 24.95
C ASP A 682 2.50 -7.64 25.47
N LYS A 683 1.24 -7.95 25.08
CA LYS A 683 0.53 -9.20 25.45
C LYS A 683 0.83 -10.39 24.54
N ILE A 684 1.58 -10.20 23.45
CA ILE A 684 1.88 -11.29 22.52
C ILE A 684 2.62 -12.46 23.16
N PRO A 685 3.67 -12.25 23.98
CA PRO A 685 4.33 -13.36 24.65
C PRO A 685 3.38 -14.21 25.51
N GLU A 686 2.41 -13.58 26.18
CA GLU A 686 1.40 -14.26 26.99
C GLU A 686 0.43 -15.06 26.12
N LEU A 687 -0.06 -14.46 25.02
CA LEU A 687 -0.96 -15.13 24.08
C LEU A 687 -0.29 -16.35 23.42
N VAL A 688 0.97 -16.23 23.01
CA VAL A 688 1.76 -17.36 22.47
C VAL A 688 1.85 -18.51 23.48
N GLU A 689 2.14 -18.21 24.75
CA GLU A 689 2.17 -19.22 25.79
C GLU A 689 0.80 -19.90 25.99
N ARG A 690 -0.28 -19.12 25.99
CA ARG A 690 -1.64 -19.66 26.17
C ARG A 690 -2.06 -20.57 25.02
N LEU A 691 -1.82 -20.15 23.78
CA LEU A 691 -2.14 -20.94 22.59
C LEU A 691 -1.32 -22.25 22.54
N THR A 692 -0.02 -22.18 22.84
CA THR A 692 0.85 -23.37 22.84
C THR A 692 0.56 -24.30 24.01
N ASN A 693 0.24 -23.77 25.20
CA ASN A 693 -0.17 -24.58 26.35
C ASN A 693 -1.53 -25.25 26.14
N ALA A 694 -2.42 -24.66 25.34
CA ALA A 694 -3.66 -25.28 24.90
C ALA A 694 -3.46 -26.39 23.84
N GLY A 695 -2.21 -26.68 23.46
CA GLY A 695 -1.85 -27.76 22.55
C GLY A 695 -1.92 -27.37 21.07
N HIS A 696 -2.10 -26.09 20.73
CA HIS A 696 -2.13 -25.65 19.34
C HIS A 696 -0.74 -25.46 18.75
N ASN A 697 -0.63 -25.71 17.44
CA ASN A 697 0.56 -25.36 16.67
C ASN A 697 0.47 -23.88 16.29
N VAL A 698 1.44 -23.06 16.69
CA VAL A 698 1.39 -21.61 16.47
C VAL A 698 2.54 -21.16 15.57
N LYS A 699 2.21 -20.40 14.52
CA LYS A 699 3.18 -19.61 13.75
C LYS A 699 2.89 -18.13 13.95
N LEU A 700 3.94 -17.33 14.14
CA LEU A 700 3.86 -15.91 14.46
C LEU A 700 4.25 -15.06 13.24
N VAL A 701 3.42 -14.08 12.89
CA VAL A 701 3.69 -13.06 11.86
C VAL A 701 3.60 -11.66 12.48
N PRO A 702 4.71 -11.11 12.99
CA PRO A 702 4.73 -9.75 13.49
C PRO A 702 4.97 -8.76 12.35
N THR A 703 4.22 -7.65 12.32
CA THR A 703 4.65 -6.50 11.51
C THR A 703 5.89 -5.85 12.13
N PRO A 704 6.74 -5.15 11.36
CA PRO A 704 7.90 -4.45 11.91
C PRO A 704 7.57 -3.55 13.09
N SER A 705 6.44 -2.81 13.02
CA SER A 705 5.96 -1.95 14.10
C SER A 705 5.41 -2.69 15.32
N SER A 706 5.01 -3.96 15.19
CA SER A 706 4.56 -4.77 16.34
C SER A 706 5.76 -5.31 17.12
N GLU A 707 6.81 -5.72 16.41
CA GLU A 707 7.98 -6.37 16.98
C GLU A 707 8.72 -5.43 17.93
N THR A 708 8.72 -4.12 17.67
CA THR A 708 9.32 -3.10 18.56
C THR A 708 8.79 -3.13 19.98
N PHE A 709 7.58 -3.62 20.23
CA PHE A 709 6.97 -3.66 21.57
C PHE A 709 7.44 -4.84 22.43
N PHE A 710 7.95 -5.91 21.83
CA PHE A 710 8.37 -7.11 22.56
C PHE A 710 9.76 -7.63 22.17
N LYS A 711 10.44 -7.01 21.21
CA LYS A 711 11.79 -7.41 20.75
C LYS A 711 12.78 -7.55 21.90
N ASP A 712 12.82 -6.59 22.81
CA ASP A 712 13.87 -6.53 23.85
C ASP A 712 13.48 -7.26 25.15
N PHE A 713 12.18 -7.35 25.48
CA PHE A 713 11.72 -7.88 26.78
C PHE A 713 10.82 -9.12 26.67
N GLY A 714 10.21 -9.36 25.51
CA GLY A 714 9.22 -10.43 25.31
C GLY A 714 9.68 -11.54 24.36
N MET A 715 10.67 -11.29 23.51
CA MET A 715 11.12 -12.25 22.49
C MET A 715 11.71 -13.52 23.12
N GLU A 716 12.46 -13.43 24.22
CA GLU A 716 12.98 -14.61 24.92
C GLU A 716 11.84 -15.53 25.41
N ARG A 717 10.74 -14.95 25.87
CA ARG A 717 9.55 -15.67 26.33
C ARG A 717 8.84 -16.38 25.17
N ILE A 718 8.77 -15.72 24.01
CA ILE A 718 8.25 -16.34 22.77
C ILE A 718 9.15 -17.50 22.31
N LEU A 719 10.46 -17.31 22.29
CA LEU A 719 11.44 -18.32 21.84
C LEU A 719 11.52 -19.56 22.75
N LYS A 720 11.00 -19.49 23.98
CA LYS A 720 10.82 -20.68 24.85
C LYS A 720 9.66 -21.58 24.41
N LYS A 721 8.73 -21.05 23.61
CA LYS A 721 7.53 -21.76 23.13
C LYS A 721 7.56 -22.04 21.64
N LEU A 722 8.10 -21.11 20.84
CA LEU A 722 8.18 -21.22 19.39
C LEU A 722 9.63 -21.34 18.92
N ARG A 723 9.85 -22.11 17.86
CA ARG A 723 11.16 -22.14 17.20
C ARG A 723 11.34 -20.83 16.43
N PRO A 724 12.59 -20.36 16.24
CA PRO A 724 12.86 -19.23 15.34
C PRO A 724 12.30 -19.44 13.92
N SER A 725 12.16 -20.70 13.50
CA SER A 725 11.60 -21.06 12.21
C SER A 725 10.07 -20.99 12.11
N ASP A 726 9.36 -20.76 13.22
CA ASP A 726 7.90 -20.60 13.24
C ASP A 726 7.50 -19.11 13.31
N ILE A 727 8.48 -18.19 13.23
CA ILE A 727 8.30 -16.74 13.21
C ILE A 727 8.64 -16.21 11.81
N TYR A 728 7.66 -15.65 11.12
CA TYR A 728 7.78 -15.17 9.73
C TYR A 728 7.63 -13.64 9.69
N ARG A 729 8.54 -12.97 8.98
CA ARG A 729 8.53 -11.52 8.77
C ARG A 729 8.27 -11.19 7.31
N ASP A 730 8.03 -9.92 6.99
CA ASP A 730 7.85 -9.45 5.61
C ASP A 730 9.02 -9.87 4.70
N ASP A 731 10.24 -9.82 5.22
CA ASP A 731 11.44 -10.33 4.55
C ASP A 731 11.27 -11.81 4.13
N ASP A 732 10.65 -12.66 4.97
CA ASP A 732 10.50 -14.08 4.69
C ASP A 732 9.53 -14.38 3.51
N GLU A 733 8.76 -13.39 3.03
CA GLU A 733 7.83 -13.51 1.91
C GLU A 733 8.54 -13.82 0.58
N TRP A 734 9.72 -13.24 0.37
CA TRP A 734 10.40 -13.17 -0.93
C TRP A 734 11.63 -14.08 -1.08
N ASN A 735 11.79 -15.10 -0.24
CA ASN A 735 12.90 -16.06 -0.28
C ASN A 735 12.85 -17.03 -1.49
N PHE A 736 12.58 -16.55 -2.71
CA PHE A 736 12.48 -17.35 -3.93
C PHE A 736 13.81 -17.43 -4.71
N ARG A 737 14.07 -18.60 -5.32
CA ARG A 737 14.89 -18.70 -6.54
C ARG A 737 13.99 -18.88 -7.75
N TYR A 738 14.04 -17.94 -8.68
CA TYR A 738 13.49 -18.14 -10.01
C TYR A 738 14.39 -19.11 -10.80
N THR A 739 13.79 -20.13 -11.42
CA THR A 739 14.28 -20.91 -12.58
C THR A 739 15.14 -22.19 -12.43
N GLU A 740 15.78 -22.54 -11.31
CA GLU A 740 16.74 -23.68 -11.36
C GLU A 740 16.24 -25.10 -10.99
N PHE A 741 15.08 -25.30 -10.32
CA PHE A 741 14.81 -26.61 -9.68
C PHE A 741 13.47 -27.29 -9.97
N GLY A 742 12.64 -26.82 -10.91
CA GLY A 742 11.47 -27.57 -11.39
C GLY A 742 10.40 -27.92 -10.33
N MET A 743 10.34 -27.20 -9.23
CA MET A 743 9.32 -27.38 -8.18
C MET A 743 8.13 -26.42 -8.37
N PRO A 744 6.89 -26.80 -7.99
CA PRO A 744 5.76 -25.87 -7.97
C PRO A 744 6.01 -24.78 -6.92
N VAL A 745 6.14 -23.55 -7.39
CA VAL A 745 6.38 -22.32 -6.62
C VAL A 745 5.28 -22.12 -5.56
N ARG A 746 5.63 -21.81 -4.30
CA ARG A 746 4.64 -21.43 -3.26
C ARG A 746 5.12 -20.25 -2.42
N ALA A 747 4.50 -19.09 -2.59
CA ALA A 747 4.76 -17.92 -1.76
C ALA A 747 4.48 -18.18 -0.27
N ALA A 748 5.23 -17.53 0.63
CA ALA A 748 5.11 -17.76 2.06
C ALA A 748 3.68 -17.51 2.55
N HIS A 749 3.03 -16.42 2.12
CA HIS A 749 1.64 -16.13 2.45
C HIS A 749 0.67 -17.24 1.99
N LEU A 750 0.86 -17.82 0.80
CA LEU A 750 0.04 -18.93 0.30
C LEU A 750 0.25 -20.18 1.16
N ALA A 751 1.50 -20.46 1.50
CA ALA A 751 1.81 -21.64 2.30
C ALA A 751 1.34 -21.51 3.75
N LEU A 752 1.39 -20.32 4.33
CA LEU A 752 0.81 -20.01 5.64
C LEU A 752 -0.72 -20.12 5.59
N CYS A 753 -1.36 -19.65 4.52
CA CYS A 753 -2.80 -19.82 4.30
C CYS A 753 -3.19 -21.30 4.20
N ASP A 754 -2.41 -22.11 3.50
CA ASP A 754 -2.64 -23.56 3.39
C ASP A 754 -2.49 -24.25 4.75
N TRP A 755 -1.44 -23.90 5.48
CA TRP A 755 -1.06 -24.52 6.76
C TRP A 755 -2.04 -24.20 7.90
N ALA A 756 -2.49 -22.95 8.01
CA ALA A 756 -3.28 -22.48 9.14
C ALA A 756 -4.75 -22.96 9.04
N ASP A 757 -5.31 -23.41 10.16
CA ASP A 757 -6.74 -23.67 10.30
C ASP A 757 -7.49 -22.42 10.76
N CYS A 758 -6.83 -21.50 11.49
CA CYS A 758 -7.36 -20.22 11.98
C CYS A 758 -6.29 -19.12 11.87
N VAL A 759 -6.70 -17.88 11.61
CA VAL A 759 -5.84 -16.69 11.75
C VAL A 759 -6.37 -15.76 12.84
N ILE A 760 -5.48 -15.38 13.76
CA ILE A 760 -5.76 -14.43 14.84
C ILE A 760 -4.89 -13.20 14.61
N VAL A 761 -5.47 -12.00 14.61
CA VAL A 761 -4.69 -10.75 14.59
C VAL A 761 -4.90 -9.99 15.89
N ALA A 762 -3.95 -10.10 16.80
CA ALA A 762 -4.02 -9.51 18.13
C ALA A 762 -2.69 -8.84 18.49
N PRO A 763 -2.60 -7.52 18.65
CA PRO A 763 -3.60 -6.53 18.25
C PRO A 763 -3.69 -6.38 16.71
N ILE A 764 -4.85 -5.98 16.20
CA ILE A 764 -4.99 -5.36 14.88
C ILE A 764 -5.13 -3.83 15.02
N SER A 765 -4.37 -3.08 14.21
CA SER A 765 -4.45 -1.61 14.18
C SER A 765 -5.51 -1.13 13.19
N CYS A 766 -5.98 0.13 13.33
CA CYS A 766 -6.87 0.75 12.35
C CYS A 766 -6.29 0.77 10.93
N ASN A 767 -4.96 0.93 10.81
CA ASN A 767 -4.25 0.88 9.53
C ASN A 767 -4.38 -0.49 8.86
N SER A 768 -4.05 -1.56 9.58
CA SER A 768 -4.15 -2.92 9.05
C SER A 768 -5.60 -3.33 8.78
N MET A 769 -6.56 -2.94 9.63
CA MET A 769 -7.99 -3.13 9.32
C MET A 769 -8.39 -2.42 8.03
N GLY A 770 -7.90 -1.20 7.80
CA GLY A 770 -8.15 -0.46 6.56
C GLY A 770 -7.57 -1.16 5.33
N LYS A 771 -6.32 -1.64 5.41
CA LYS A 771 -5.68 -2.39 4.33
C LYS A 771 -6.43 -3.68 3.99
N VAL A 772 -6.72 -4.50 5.02
CA VAL A 772 -7.41 -5.79 4.85
C VAL A 772 -8.82 -5.60 4.32
N ALA A 773 -9.57 -4.61 4.83
CA ALA A 773 -10.93 -4.33 4.37
C ALA A 773 -11.00 -3.90 2.89
N ASN A 774 -9.93 -3.31 2.37
CA ASN A 774 -9.85 -2.77 1.01
C ASN A 774 -8.96 -3.61 0.07
N GLY A 775 -8.51 -4.80 0.49
CA GLY A 775 -7.74 -5.72 -0.36
C GLY A 775 -6.31 -5.27 -0.67
N VAL A 776 -5.71 -4.43 0.17
CA VAL A 776 -4.30 -4.03 0.05
C VAL A 776 -3.41 -5.13 0.61
N ALA A 777 -2.48 -5.64 -0.20
CA ALA A 777 -1.50 -6.68 0.15
C ALA A 777 -0.06 -6.18 -0.05
N ASP A 778 0.40 -5.31 0.85
CA ASP A 778 1.71 -4.66 0.78
C ASP A 778 2.71 -5.15 1.84
N ASN A 779 2.34 -6.17 2.62
CA ASN A 779 3.22 -6.87 3.58
C ASN A 779 2.72 -8.31 3.82
N LEU A 780 3.52 -9.15 4.50
CA LEU A 780 3.19 -10.58 4.63
C LEU A 780 1.84 -10.81 5.31
N LEU A 781 1.53 -10.02 6.35
CA LEU A 781 0.26 -10.09 7.06
C LEU A 781 -0.91 -9.77 6.12
N SER A 782 -0.83 -8.69 5.34
CA SER A 782 -1.92 -8.24 4.48
C SER A 782 -2.06 -9.12 3.23
N SER A 783 -0.96 -9.67 2.71
CA SER A 783 -0.93 -10.72 1.67
C SER A 783 -1.66 -12.00 2.08
N VAL A 784 -1.51 -12.43 3.34
CA VAL A 784 -2.28 -13.57 3.89
C VAL A 784 -3.78 -13.32 3.76
N PHE A 785 -4.25 -12.12 4.07
CA PHE A 785 -5.67 -11.80 4.05
C PHE A 785 -6.29 -11.71 2.65
N VAL A 786 -5.53 -11.31 1.64
CA VAL A 786 -6.02 -11.36 0.25
C VAL A 786 -6.14 -12.80 -0.25
N ALA A 787 -5.27 -13.70 0.22
CA ALA A 787 -5.32 -15.13 -0.10
C ALA A 787 -6.25 -15.94 0.83
N TRP A 788 -6.72 -15.37 1.93
CA TRP A 788 -7.45 -16.08 2.97
C TRP A 788 -8.86 -16.49 2.53
N GLN A 789 -9.28 -17.68 2.93
CA GLN A 789 -10.59 -18.24 2.61
C GLN A 789 -11.57 -17.98 3.76
N TYR A 790 -12.01 -16.73 3.94
CA TYR A 790 -12.82 -16.28 5.09
C TYR A 790 -14.09 -17.11 5.37
N GLN A 791 -14.65 -17.78 4.37
CA GLN A 791 -15.86 -18.62 4.50
C GLN A 791 -15.56 -20.06 4.93
N LYS A 792 -14.29 -20.47 4.88
CA LYS A 792 -13.83 -21.84 5.21
C LYS A 792 -13.00 -21.87 6.49
N LYS A 793 -12.25 -20.80 6.75
CA LYS A 793 -11.33 -20.70 7.87
C LYS A 793 -11.61 -19.40 8.65
N PRO A 794 -11.74 -19.48 9.98
CA PRO A 794 -12.11 -18.36 10.84
C PRO A 794 -11.01 -17.32 10.84
N VAL A 795 -11.44 -16.09 11.05
CA VAL A 795 -10.57 -14.93 11.23
C VAL A 795 -11.01 -14.24 12.52
N ILE A 796 -10.10 -14.12 13.48
CA ILE A 796 -10.33 -13.38 14.72
C ILE A 796 -9.48 -12.13 14.70
N LEU A 797 -10.11 -10.96 14.68
CA LEU A 797 -9.44 -9.66 14.68
C LEU A 797 -9.66 -9.01 16.05
N CYS A 798 -8.59 -8.60 16.73
CA CYS A 798 -8.67 -8.00 18.07
C CYS A 798 -8.22 -6.53 18.01
N PRO A 799 -9.14 -5.56 17.78
CA PRO A 799 -8.75 -4.18 17.56
C PRO A 799 -8.13 -3.55 18.81
N ALA A 800 -7.07 -2.75 18.63
CA ALA A 800 -6.46 -1.99 19.72
C ALA A 800 -6.01 -0.61 19.23
N CYS A 801 -6.72 0.45 19.64
CA CYS A 801 -6.48 1.82 19.19
C CYS A 801 -7.02 2.87 20.17
N ASN A 802 -6.77 4.15 19.91
CA ASN A 802 -7.38 5.22 20.68
C ASN A 802 -8.89 5.34 20.38
N THR A 803 -9.70 5.78 21.35
CA THR A 803 -11.16 6.00 21.17
C THR A 803 -11.52 6.82 19.94
N ASN A 804 -10.77 7.88 19.64
CA ASN A 804 -11.06 8.70 18.46
C ASN A 804 -10.79 7.97 17.15
N MET A 805 -9.81 7.06 17.14
CA MET A 805 -9.52 6.21 15.98
C MET A 805 -10.59 5.13 15.81
N TRP A 806 -11.03 4.53 16.91
CA TRP A 806 -12.12 3.54 16.89
C TRP A 806 -13.42 4.16 16.38
N ASN A 807 -13.80 5.33 16.92
CA ASN A 807 -15.04 6.02 16.56
C ASN A 807 -15.02 6.70 15.19
N ASN A 808 -13.88 6.70 14.48
CA ASN A 808 -13.80 7.26 13.14
C ASN A 808 -14.73 6.48 12.19
N ILE A 809 -15.50 7.21 11.38
CA ILE A 809 -16.46 6.61 10.43
C ILE A 809 -15.78 5.63 9.47
N THR A 810 -14.54 5.91 9.06
CA THR A 810 -13.77 5.03 8.16
C THR A 810 -13.41 3.72 8.86
N THR A 811 -13.00 3.77 10.12
CA THR A 811 -12.72 2.57 10.93
C THR A 811 -13.99 1.74 11.09
N GLN A 812 -15.12 2.36 11.40
CA GLN A 812 -16.41 1.65 11.52
C GLN A 812 -16.86 1.03 10.19
N ASN A 813 -16.68 1.74 9.06
CA ASN A 813 -16.95 1.19 7.73
C ASN A 813 -16.07 -0.04 7.41
N ASN A 814 -14.78 0.02 7.77
CA ASN A 814 -13.87 -1.10 7.60
C ASN A 814 -14.28 -2.28 8.49
N VAL A 815 -14.65 -2.04 9.74
CA VAL A 815 -15.18 -3.06 10.66
C VAL A 815 -16.42 -3.73 10.08
N SER A 816 -17.37 -2.95 9.56
CA SER A 816 -18.55 -3.50 8.88
C SER A 816 -18.17 -4.33 7.64
N ALA A 817 -17.20 -3.90 6.85
CA ALA A 817 -16.72 -4.65 5.69
C ALA A 817 -16.07 -5.98 6.08
N LEU A 818 -15.22 -5.98 7.11
CA LEU A 818 -14.54 -7.18 7.61
C LEU A 818 -15.55 -8.18 8.19
N LYS A 819 -16.55 -7.71 8.94
CA LYS A 819 -17.65 -8.57 9.42
C LYS A 819 -18.42 -9.20 8.25
N ARG A 820 -18.71 -8.44 7.19
CA ARG A 820 -19.35 -8.99 5.97
C ARG A 820 -18.50 -10.06 5.27
N LEU A 821 -17.17 -9.95 5.34
CA LEU A 821 -16.27 -10.98 4.80
C LEU A 821 -16.28 -12.27 5.62
N GLY A 822 -16.73 -12.23 6.87
CA GLY A 822 -16.75 -13.37 7.80
C GLY A 822 -15.75 -13.27 8.94
N ALA A 823 -15.11 -12.11 9.13
CA ALA A 823 -14.19 -11.91 10.26
C ALA A 823 -14.96 -11.64 11.56
N GLN A 824 -14.60 -12.36 12.62
CA GLN A 824 -15.01 -12.07 13.99
C GLN A 824 -14.15 -10.92 14.52
N ILE A 825 -14.76 -9.85 15.02
CA ILE A 825 -14.03 -8.79 15.71
C ILE A 825 -14.26 -8.94 17.21
N GLU A 826 -13.17 -9.16 17.94
CA GLU A 826 -13.17 -9.39 19.38
C GLU A 826 -12.63 -8.14 20.10
N GLY A 827 -13.52 -7.46 20.82
CA GLY A 827 -13.30 -6.10 21.32
C GLY A 827 -13.52 -5.00 20.26
N PRO A 828 -12.99 -3.78 20.46
CA PRO A 828 -12.20 -3.35 21.60
C PRO A 828 -13.06 -3.10 22.85
N ARG A 829 -12.43 -3.23 24.01
CA ARG A 829 -13.00 -2.97 25.33
C ARG A 829 -12.90 -1.50 25.73
N SER A 830 -13.74 -1.13 26.69
CA SER A 830 -13.63 0.14 27.42
C SER A 830 -12.70 0.00 28.62
N GLY A 831 -11.72 0.89 28.72
CA GLY A 831 -10.74 0.89 29.81
C GLY A 831 -9.89 2.16 29.81
N ILE A 832 -8.88 2.21 30.70
CA ILE A 832 -7.91 3.30 30.71
C ILE A 832 -6.92 3.06 29.57
N LEU A 833 -6.93 3.94 28.57
CA LEU A 833 -6.05 3.86 27.41
C LEU A 833 -4.66 4.43 27.73
N SER A 834 -3.71 4.27 26.80
CA SER A 834 -2.32 4.73 26.95
C SER A 834 -2.17 6.24 27.19
N ASN A 835 -3.18 7.04 26.84
CA ASN A 835 -3.23 8.48 27.14
C ASN A 835 -3.80 8.81 28.54
N GLY A 836 -4.02 7.79 29.39
CA GLY A 836 -4.56 7.93 30.74
C GLY A 836 -6.06 8.21 30.82
N ARG A 837 -6.78 8.26 29.69
CA ARG A 837 -8.22 8.53 29.65
C ARG A 837 -9.03 7.23 29.59
N MET A 838 -10.18 7.23 30.25
CA MET A 838 -11.19 6.18 30.09
C MET A 838 -11.80 6.26 28.68
N GLY A 839 -11.83 5.16 27.95
CA GLY A 839 -12.39 5.12 26.60
C GLY A 839 -12.40 3.72 25.98
N THR A 840 -13.14 3.59 24.88
CA THR A 840 -13.29 2.34 24.12
C THR A 840 -12.18 2.24 23.08
N GLY A 841 -11.38 1.18 23.11
CA GLY A 841 -10.20 1.06 22.26
C GLY A 841 -9.12 0.09 22.77
N MET A 842 -9.30 -0.43 23.99
CA MET A 842 -8.40 -1.42 24.57
C MET A 842 -8.59 -2.78 23.88
N MET A 843 -7.51 -3.52 23.62
CA MET A 843 -7.63 -4.87 23.06
C MET A 843 -8.47 -5.77 23.97
N ALA A 844 -9.13 -6.77 23.38
CA ALA A 844 -9.65 -7.91 24.14
C ALA A 844 -8.53 -8.55 24.98
N THR A 845 -8.91 -9.07 26.15
CA THR A 845 -7.99 -9.82 27.01
C THR A 845 -7.63 -11.15 26.39
N VAL A 846 -6.50 -11.72 26.80
CA VAL A 846 -6.05 -13.02 26.30
C VAL A 846 -7.11 -14.10 26.55
N ASP A 847 -7.83 -14.06 27.67
CA ASP A 847 -8.91 -15.01 27.97
C ASP A 847 -10.11 -14.88 27.01
N GLU A 848 -10.53 -13.66 26.66
CA GLU A 848 -11.59 -13.42 25.67
C GLU A 848 -11.18 -13.91 24.27
N ILE A 849 -9.91 -13.72 23.90
CA ILE A 849 -9.35 -14.21 22.63
C ILE A 849 -9.35 -15.73 22.60
N MET A 850 -8.95 -16.40 23.69
CA MET A 850 -8.99 -17.86 23.80
C MET A 850 -10.44 -18.39 23.73
N SER A 851 -11.39 -17.75 24.42
CA SER A 851 -12.81 -18.13 24.34
C SER A 851 -13.35 -17.99 22.92
N SER A 852 -12.98 -16.93 22.22
CA SER A 852 -13.38 -16.71 20.81
C SER A 852 -12.80 -17.76 19.88
N LEU A 853 -11.57 -18.20 20.15
CA LEU A 853 -10.91 -19.27 19.42
C LEU A 853 -11.62 -20.61 19.61
N ASP A 854 -12.00 -20.94 20.84
CA ASP A 854 -12.73 -22.17 21.16
C ASP A 854 -14.11 -22.20 20.47
N GLU A 855 -14.82 -21.06 20.44
CA GLU A 855 -16.07 -20.90 19.69
C GLU A 855 -15.85 -21.07 18.18
N ALA A 856 -14.80 -20.47 17.63
CA ALA A 856 -14.46 -20.57 16.21
C ALA A 856 -14.14 -22.02 15.79
N PHE A 857 -13.38 -22.76 16.60
CA PHE A 857 -13.09 -24.17 16.33
C PHE A 857 -14.31 -25.08 16.49
N SER A 858 -15.15 -24.82 17.50
CA SER A 858 -16.44 -25.52 17.64
C SER A 858 -17.33 -25.34 16.40
N GLY A 859 -17.31 -24.16 15.77
CA GLY A 859 -18.04 -23.88 14.52
C GLY A 859 -17.44 -24.50 13.26
N LEU A 860 -16.11 -24.68 13.19
CA LEU A 860 -15.42 -25.40 12.11
C LEU A 860 -15.72 -26.89 12.13
N ASP A 861 -15.86 -27.46 13.32
CA ASP A 861 -16.16 -28.88 13.49
C ASP A 861 -17.63 -29.22 13.14
N ASP A 862 -18.54 -28.22 13.02
CA ASP A 862 -19.94 -28.40 12.60
C ASP A 862 -20.47 -27.28 11.66
N HIS A 863 -19.91 -27.21 10.44
CA HIS A 863 -20.35 -26.27 9.39
C HIS A 863 -21.86 -26.31 9.09
N ALA A 864 -22.52 -27.46 9.28
CA ALA A 864 -23.96 -27.60 9.08
C ALA A 864 -24.75 -26.81 10.13
N GLN A 865 -24.32 -26.85 11.39
CA GLN A 865 -24.97 -26.12 12.47
C GLN A 865 -24.84 -24.59 12.31
N THR A 866 -23.68 -24.11 11.85
CA THR A 866 -23.47 -22.68 11.58
C THR A 866 -24.45 -22.16 10.51
N ILE A 867 -24.62 -22.93 9.43
CA ILE A 867 -25.53 -22.54 8.34
C ILE A 867 -26.99 -22.65 8.78
N MET A 868 -27.33 -23.56 9.70
CA MET A 868 -28.66 -23.60 10.29
C MET A 868 -28.99 -22.37 11.14
N ARG A 869 -28.03 -21.88 11.93
CA ARG A 869 -28.20 -20.61 12.64
C ARG A 869 -28.43 -19.44 11.68
N TRP A 870 -27.74 -19.42 10.53
CA TRP A 870 -27.98 -18.42 9.49
C TRP A 870 -29.37 -18.55 8.87
N GLY A 871 -29.84 -19.77 8.60
CA GLY A 871 -31.18 -20.03 8.07
C GLY A 871 -32.28 -19.54 9.02
N LYS A 872 -32.12 -19.82 10.33
CA LYS A 872 -33.03 -19.35 11.37
C LYS A 872 -33.05 -17.82 11.49
N ALA A 873 -31.88 -17.18 11.45
CA ALA A 873 -31.76 -15.72 11.49
C ALA A 873 -32.30 -15.06 10.20
N ALA A 874 -32.08 -15.67 9.04
CA ALA A 874 -32.57 -15.16 7.76
C ALA A 874 -34.10 -15.21 7.68
N ALA A 875 -34.73 -16.29 8.14
CA ALA A 875 -36.19 -16.40 8.19
C ALA A 875 -36.86 -15.45 9.21
N ALA A 876 -36.09 -14.90 10.16
CA ALA A 876 -36.56 -13.89 11.11
C ALA A 876 -36.25 -12.45 10.65
N SER A 877 -35.70 -12.26 9.44
CA SER A 877 -35.23 -10.96 8.95
C SER A 877 -35.89 -10.60 7.60
N ASP A 878 -36.16 -9.32 7.40
CA ASP A 878 -36.64 -8.79 6.11
C ASP A 878 -35.49 -8.54 5.09
N ASP A 879 -34.22 -8.80 5.43
CA ASP A 879 -33.07 -8.54 4.53
C ASP A 879 -32.79 -9.71 3.57
N PRO A 880 -32.98 -9.55 2.25
CA PRO A 880 -32.73 -10.60 1.26
C PRO A 880 -31.26 -11.03 1.16
N LEU A 881 -30.32 -10.26 1.70
CA LEU A 881 -28.88 -10.58 1.69
C LEU A 881 -28.52 -11.72 2.65
N GLU A 882 -29.32 -11.93 3.71
CA GLU A 882 -29.07 -12.95 4.73
C GLU A 882 -29.16 -14.38 4.17
N TRP A 883 -30.01 -14.60 3.18
CA TRP A 883 -30.11 -15.87 2.46
C TRP A 883 -28.98 -16.08 1.44
N LYS A 884 -28.37 -15.02 0.88
CA LYS A 884 -27.32 -15.15 -0.16
C LYS A 884 -26.06 -15.85 0.35
N ARG A 885 -25.68 -15.64 1.60
CA ARG A 885 -24.53 -16.34 2.22
C ARG A 885 -24.78 -17.84 2.34
N ILE A 886 -26.03 -18.25 2.58
CA ILE A 886 -26.43 -19.67 2.68
C ILE A 886 -26.32 -20.33 1.31
N TYR A 887 -26.85 -19.68 0.26
CA TYR A 887 -26.74 -20.20 -1.11
C TYR A 887 -25.29 -20.37 -1.54
N ARG A 888 -24.45 -19.38 -1.24
CA ARG A 888 -23.04 -19.42 -1.57
C ARG A 888 -22.31 -20.57 -0.86
N ALA A 889 -22.61 -20.80 0.42
CA ALA A 889 -22.02 -21.92 1.16
C ALA A 889 -22.43 -23.29 0.59
N ILE A 890 -23.67 -23.43 0.11
CA ILE A 890 -24.15 -24.62 -0.59
C ILE A 890 -23.45 -24.77 -1.96
N ASP A 891 -23.39 -23.69 -2.74
CA ASP A 891 -22.82 -23.68 -4.09
C ASP A 891 -21.29 -23.93 -4.08
N GLU A 892 -20.58 -23.48 -3.04
CA GLU A 892 -19.14 -23.73 -2.83
C GLU A 892 -18.84 -25.10 -2.17
N GLY A 893 -19.87 -25.90 -1.86
CA GLY A 893 -19.73 -27.25 -1.30
C GLY A 893 -19.27 -27.29 0.15
N VAL A 894 -19.45 -26.20 0.91
CA VAL A 894 -19.14 -26.14 2.36
C VAL A 894 -20.07 -27.10 3.13
N VAL A 895 -21.34 -27.17 2.73
CA VAL A 895 -22.32 -28.16 3.20
C VAL A 895 -23.23 -28.62 2.06
N GLY A 896 -23.92 -29.75 2.24
CA GLY A 896 -24.99 -30.16 1.34
C GLY A 896 -26.28 -29.35 1.54
N VAL A 897 -27.15 -29.33 0.53
CA VAL A 897 -28.44 -28.62 0.58
C VAL A 897 -29.44 -29.21 1.60
N ASN A 898 -29.32 -30.51 1.90
CA ASN A 898 -30.23 -31.26 2.80
C ASN A 898 -29.66 -31.38 4.22
N ILE A 899 -29.20 -30.26 4.79
CA ILE A 899 -28.83 -30.19 6.20
C ILE A 899 -30.09 -30.12 7.08
N LEU A 900 -29.98 -30.56 8.34
CA LEU A 900 -31.05 -30.52 9.35
C LEU A 900 -30.52 -29.84 10.62
N ASP A 901 -31.37 -29.07 11.31
CA ASP A 901 -31.06 -28.49 12.61
C ASP A 901 -30.91 -29.60 13.67
N ASN A 902 -29.94 -29.42 14.56
CA ASN A 902 -29.68 -30.35 15.66
C ASN A 902 -30.73 -30.24 16.79
N GLU A 903 -31.47 -29.13 16.90
CA GLU A 903 -32.47 -28.89 17.95
C GLU A 903 -33.82 -29.55 17.66
N ASN A 904 -34.33 -29.39 16.44
CA ASN A 904 -35.69 -29.80 16.06
C ASN A 904 -35.76 -30.60 14.74
N ALA A 905 -34.63 -30.82 14.07
CA ALA A 905 -34.54 -31.44 12.75
C ALA A 905 -35.25 -30.67 11.62
N ASP A 906 -35.46 -29.36 11.77
CA ASP A 906 -35.92 -28.52 10.67
C ASP A 906 -34.86 -28.41 9.57
N SER A 907 -35.29 -28.37 8.31
CA SER A 907 -34.42 -28.06 7.18
C SER A 907 -34.45 -26.56 6.87
N LEU A 908 -33.52 -26.07 6.04
CA LEU A 908 -33.58 -24.70 5.51
C LEU A 908 -34.93 -24.36 4.85
N LEU A 909 -35.58 -25.35 4.21
CA LEU A 909 -36.92 -25.17 3.64
C LEU A 909 -38.03 -25.00 4.70
N HIS A 910 -37.88 -25.57 5.91
CA HIS A 910 -38.85 -25.35 7.00
C HIS A 910 -38.78 -23.91 7.48
N TYR A 911 -37.57 -23.35 7.63
CA TYR A 911 -37.38 -21.94 7.96
C TYR A 911 -37.92 -21.02 6.87
N ALA A 912 -37.59 -21.26 5.60
CA ALA A 912 -38.10 -20.46 4.49
C ALA A 912 -39.64 -20.55 4.32
N ALA A 913 -40.27 -21.67 4.72
CA ALA A 913 -41.72 -21.85 4.64
C ALA A 913 -42.53 -21.16 5.76
N GLY A 914 -41.86 -20.41 6.64
CA GLY A 914 -42.49 -19.60 7.69
C GLY A 914 -42.06 -19.93 9.12
N GLY A 915 -41.19 -20.92 9.34
CA GLY A 915 -40.52 -21.20 10.63
C GLY A 915 -41.41 -21.30 11.89
N GLU A 916 -40.78 -21.37 13.07
CA GLU A 916 -41.42 -21.06 14.35
C GLU A 916 -41.36 -19.53 14.52
N GLY A 917 -42.49 -18.84 14.36
CA GLY A 917 -42.52 -17.38 14.43
C GLY A 917 -42.27 -16.83 15.85
N GLU A 918 -42.42 -15.52 16.04
CA GLU A 918 -42.04 -14.86 17.30
C GLU A 918 -43.06 -15.08 18.43
N VAL A 919 -42.57 -15.36 19.64
CA VAL A 919 -43.38 -15.36 20.86
C VAL A 919 -43.56 -13.91 21.32
N THR A 920 -44.72 -13.32 21.04
CA THR A 920 -45.09 -11.97 21.51
C THR A 920 -45.89 -12.05 22.82
N GLU A 921 -46.06 -10.92 23.52
CA GLU A 921 -46.91 -10.85 24.74
C GLU A 921 -48.37 -11.29 24.49
N SER A 922 -48.80 -11.30 23.22
CA SER A 922 -50.14 -11.70 22.77
C SER A 922 -50.27 -13.16 22.32
N GLY A 923 -49.17 -13.93 22.25
CA GLY A 923 -49.15 -15.31 21.75
C GLY A 923 -48.02 -15.56 20.75
N ILE A 924 -48.02 -16.73 20.10
CA ILE A 924 -47.06 -17.05 19.03
C ILE A 924 -47.59 -16.43 17.72
N GLU A 925 -46.93 -15.39 17.21
CA GLU A 925 -47.15 -14.94 15.84
C GLU A 925 -46.53 -15.97 14.89
N ARG A 926 -47.27 -16.40 13.87
CA ARG A 926 -46.78 -17.39 12.90
C ARG A 926 -45.86 -16.67 11.91
N GLY A 927 -44.71 -17.26 11.57
CA GLY A 927 -43.75 -16.59 10.69
C GLY A 927 -44.23 -16.51 9.24
N ILE A 928 -43.71 -15.52 8.52
CA ILE A 928 -44.07 -15.19 7.14
C ILE A 928 -43.19 -16.02 6.20
N PRO A 929 -43.74 -16.71 5.19
CA PRO A 929 -42.93 -17.48 4.26
C PRO A 929 -42.12 -16.61 3.30
N ASP A 930 -40.85 -16.96 3.17
CA ASP A 930 -39.86 -16.36 2.27
C ASP A 930 -39.93 -17.00 0.88
N ILE A 931 -40.79 -16.46 0.00
CA ILE A 931 -41.12 -17.06 -1.29
C ILE A 931 -39.90 -17.24 -2.22
N GLU A 932 -39.07 -16.21 -2.36
CA GLU A 932 -37.90 -16.27 -3.25
C GLU A 932 -36.84 -17.26 -2.72
N PRO A 933 -36.53 -17.27 -1.41
CA PRO A 933 -35.71 -18.33 -0.82
C PRO A 933 -36.23 -19.75 -0.98
N MET A 934 -37.53 -19.98 -0.83
CA MET A 934 -38.12 -21.29 -1.09
C MET A 934 -37.81 -21.77 -2.52
N ARG A 935 -37.99 -20.90 -3.54
CA ARG A 935 -37.71 -21.23 -4.94
C ARG A 935 -36.23 -21.54 -5.17
N GLU A 936 -35.33 -20.75 -4.61
CA GLU A 936 -33.88 -20.92 -4.80
C GLU A 936 -33.31 -22.15 -4.07
N LEU A 937 -33.90 -22.55 -2.93
CA LEU A 937 -33.56 -23.82 -2.25
C LEU A 937 -34.06 -25.05 -3.04
N ILE A 938 -35.29 -24.99 -3.56
CA ILE A 938 -35.86 -26.05 -4.42
C ILE A 938 -35.02 -26.25 -5.68
N LYS A 939 -34.60 -25.16 -6.32
CA LYS A 939 -33.70 -25.18 -7.49
C LYS A 939 -32.35 -25.84 -7.20
N ARG A 940 -31.86 -25.71 -5.96
CA ARG A 940 -30.62 -26.37 -5.47
C ARG A 940 -30.82 -27.82 -5.04
N GLY A 941 -32.02 -28.38 -5.22
CA GLY A 941 -32.31 -29.78 -4.97
C GLY A 941 -32.57 -30.12 -3.50
N ILE A 942 -33.07 -29.17 -2.70
CA ILE A 942 -33.55 -29.48 -1.35
C ILE A 942 -34.71 -30.50 -1.43
N ASN A 943 -34.71 -31.48 -0.55
CA ASN A 943 -35.77 -32.48 -0.47
C ASN A 943 -36.99 -31.86 0.21
N VAL A 944 -38.02 -31.56 -0.59
CA VAL A 944 -39.27 -30.91 -0.15
C VAL A 944 -40.09 -31.75 0.83
N ASN A 945 -39.80 -33.04 0.95
CA ASN A 945 -40.52 -34.01 1.78
C ASN A 945 -39.76 -34.37 3.08
N LEU A 946 -38.68 -33.65 3.41
CA LEU A 946 -38.03 -33.80 4.71
C LEU A 946 -39.02 -33.51 5.83
N ARG A 947 -38.91 -34.28 6.91
CA ARG A 947 -39.73 -34.11 8.11
C ARG A 947 -38.85 -33.87 9.32
N ASN A 948 -39.28 -32.95 10.17
CA ASN A 948 -38.64 -32.63 11.43
C ASN A 948 -39.00 -33.63 12.53
N ASP A 949 -38.53 -33.41 13.76
CA ASP A 949 -38.77 -34.33 14.90
C ASP A 949 -40.25 -34.42 15.30
N TYR A 950 -41.08 -33.46 14.87
CA TYR A 950 -42.54 -33.46 15.03
C TYR A 950 -43.28 -34.12 13.87
N TYR A 951 -42.56 -34.73 12.92
CA TYR A 951 -43.09 -35.30 11.68
C TYR A 951 -43.73 -34.28 10.72
N PHE A 952 -43.48 -32.98 10.91
CA PHE A 952 -43.93 -31.95 10.01
C PHE A 952 -42.94 -31.77 8.86
N SER A 953 -43.49 -31.58 7.66
CA SER A 953 -42.74 -31.15 6.47
C SER A 953 -42.93 -29.65 6.24
N ALA A 954 -42.17 -29.08 5.31
CA ALA A 954 -42.36 -27.69 4.87
C ALA A 954 -43.80 -27.39 4.41
N MET A 955 -44.55 -28.39 3.92
CA MET A 955 -45.97 -28.26 3.59
C MET A 955 -46.83 -27.96 4.83
N HIS A 956 -46.56 -28.64 5.94
CA HIS A 956 -47.28 -28.41 7.20
C HIS A 956 -47.01 -26.99 7.72
N VAL A 957 -45.77 -26.52 7.62
CA VAL A 957 -45.38 -25.15 8.01
C VAL A 957 -46.06 -24.11 7.11
N ALA A 958 -46.03 -24.29 5.79
CA ALA A 958 -46.68 -23.40 4.82
C ALA A 958 -48.21 -23.30 5.01
N MET A 959 -48.85 -24.41 5.39
CA MET A 959 -50.27 -24.42 5.74
C MET A 959 -50.54 -23.64 7.02
N MET A 960 -49.69 -23.80 8.03
CA MET A 960 -49.81 -23.12 9.32
C MET A 960 -49.56 -21.61 9.17
N SER A 961 -48.60 -21.19 8.36
CA SER A 961 -48.36 -19.77 8.03
C SER A 961 -49.44 -19.16 7.11
N ASN A 962 -50.41 -19.97 6.68
CA ASN A 962 -51.58 -19.55 5.89
C ASN A 962 -51.22 -18.88 4.55
N SER A 963 -50.12 -19.30 3.93
CA SER A 963 -49.67 -18.79 2.63
C SER A 963 -50.04 -19.73 1.48
N LEU A 964 -51.04 -19.32 0.69
CA LEU A 964 -51.44 -20.06 -0.51
C LEU A 964 -50.31 -20.15 -1.55
N GLU A 965 -49.47 -19.11 -1.65
CA GLU A 965 -48.34 -19.08 -2.58
C GLU A 965 -47.27 -20.11 -2.21
N ALA A 966 -46.89 -20.20 -0.93
CA ALA A 966 -45.93 -21.19 -0.45
C ALA A 966 -46.45 -22.63 -0.67
N VAL A 967 -47.74 -22.87 -0.43
CA VAL A 967 -48.39 -24.17 -0.69
C VAL A 967 -48.31 -24.53 -2.17
N ASN A 968 -48.61 -23.60 -3.08
CA ASN A 968 -48.53 -23.87 -4.53
C ASN A 968 -47.10 -24.19 -4.98
N ILE A 969 -46.09 -23.47 -4.48
CA ILE A 969 -44.68 -23.72 -4.79
C ILE A 969 -44.27 -25.13 -4.35
N LEU A 970 -44.67 -25.56 -3.15
CA LEU A 970 -44.36 -26.89 -2.65
C LEU A 970 -45.08 -28.00 -3.44
N LEU A 971 -46.34 -27.78 -3.84
CA LEU A 971 -47.09 -28.71 -4.68
C LEU A 971 -46.42 -28.88 -6.06
N GLU A 972 -46.04 -27.78 -6.71
CA GLU A 972 -45.33 -27.78 -7.99
C GLU A 972 -43.96 -28.48 -7.88
N ALA A 973 -43.30 -28.37 -6.72
CA ALA A 973 -42.04 -29.04 -6.43
C ALA A 973 -42.18 -30.53 -6.03
N GLY A 974 -43.40 -31.08 -6.01
CA GLY A 974 -43.65 -32.50 -5.73
C GLY A 974 -43.75 -32.85 -4.24
N ALA A 975 -44.24 -31.93 -3.41
CA ALA A 975 -44.51 -32.21 -2.01
C ALA A 975 -45.59 -33.30 -1.81
N ASP A 976 -45.31 -34.27 -0.95
CA ASP A 976 -46.23 -35.30 -0.49
C ASP A 976 -47.17 -34.73 0.56
N ILE A 977 -48.46 -34.67 0.20
CA ILE A 977 -49.52 -34.12 1.06
C ILE A 977 -50.31 -35.20 1.80
N SER A 978 -49.97 -36.48 1.66
CA SER A 978 -50.74 -37.60 2.25
C SER A 978 -50.95 -37.48 3.76
N HIS A 979 -49.96 -36.94 4.48
CA HIS A 979 -50.05 -36.65 5.92
C HIS A 979 -50.65 -35.28 6.23
N SER A 980 -50.59 -34.35 5.27
CA SER A 980 -51.13 -33.00 5.42
C SER A 980 -52.66 -32.96 5.27
N ILE A 981 -53.27 -33.92 4.55
CA ILE A 981 -54.73 -34.04 4.37
C ILE A 981 -55.44 -34.31 5.71
N ASP A 982 -54.93 -35.23 6.54
CA ASP A 982 -55.52 -35.46 7.87
C ASP A 982 -55.25 -34.27 8.82
N PHE A 983 -54.06 -33.68 8.71
CA PHE A 983 -53.67 -32.54 9.53
C PHE A 983 -54.53 -31.29 9.27
N MET A 984 -54.94 -31.02 8.01
CA MET A 984 -55.78 -29.87 7.68
C MET A 984 -57.21 -29.94 8.26
N GLU A 985 -57.68 -31.12 8.66
CA GLU A 985 -58.96 -31.25 9.39
C GLU A 985 -58.82 -30.85 10.86
N GLN A 986 -57.62 -30.93 11.42
CA GLN A 986 -57.32 -30.71 12.84
C GLN A 986 -56.77 -29.31 13.15
N VAL A 987 -56.48 -28.51 12.12
CA VAL A 987 -55.84 -27.19 12.26
C VAL A 987 -56.65 -26.09 11.57
N GLU A 988 -56.63 -24.90 12.17
CA GLU A 988 -57.26 -23.69 11.65
C GLU A 988 -56.38 -23.05 10.57
N ILE A 989 -56.77 -23.26 9.30
CA ILE A 989 -56.15 -22.74 8.07
C ILE A 989 -57.24 -22.21 7.12
N SER A 990 -56.88 -21.32 6.19
CA SER A 990 -57.83 -20.69 5.25
C SER A 990 -58.59 -21.70 4.39
N THR A 991 -59.83 -21.33 4.02
CA THR A 991 -60.69 -22.12 3.14
C THR A 991 -60.07 -22.36 1.76
N GLU A 992 -59.33 -21.37 1.25
CA GLU A 992 -58.65 -21.46 -0.05
C GLU A 992 -57.56 -22.54 -0.07
N ILE A 993 -56.75 -22.66 1.00
CA ILE A 993 -55.71 -23.70 1.11
C ILE A 993 -56.36 -25.09 1.21
N LYS A 994 -57.45 -25.21 1.99
CA LYS A 994 -58.20 -26.48 2.12
C LYS A 994 -58.77 -26.96 0.78
N GLU A 995 -59.39 -26.05 0.02
CA GLU A 995 -59.92 -26.37 -1.31
C GLU A 995 -58.79 -26.78 -2.26
N ARG A 996 -57.68 -26.01 -2.27
CA ARG A 996 -56.53 -26.27 -3.14
C ARG A 996 -55.88 -27.64 -2.90
N LEU A 997 -55.67 -28.02 -1.64
CA LEU A 997 -55.08 -29.32 -1.27
C LEU A 997 -56.03 -30.49 -1.59
N ASN A 998 -57.32 -30.33 -1.32
CA ASN A 998 -58.33 -31.34 -1.66
C ASN A 998 -58.44 -31.57 -3.18
N ASP A 999 -58.41 -30.49 -3.96
CA ASP A 999 -58.44 -30.58 -5.43
C ASP A 999 -57.18 -31.25 -5.97
N TRP A 1000 -56.01 -30.93 -5.40
CA TRP A 1000 -54.75 -31.58 -5.76
C TRP A 1000 -54.75 -33.07 -5.43
N ALA A 1001 -55.23 -33.45 -4.24
CA ALA A 1001 -55.34 -34.84 -3.81
C ALA A 1001 -56.25 -35.65 -4.73
N LYS A 1002 -57.41 -35.10 -5.11
CA LYS A 1002 -58.33 -35.72 -6.09
C LYS A 1002 -57.71 -35.86 -7.47
N GLN A 1003 -57.00 -34.83 -7.94
CA GLN A 1003 -56.37 -34.85 -9.26
C GLN A 1003 -55.25 -35.91 -9.35
N HIS A 1004 -54.56 -36.18 -8.24
CA HIS A 1004 -53.39 -37.07 -8.20
C HIS A 1004 -53.67 -38.42 -7.50
N ASN A 1005 -54.93 -38.74 -7.17
CA ASN A 1005 -55.34 -39.96 -6.44
C ASN A 1005 -54.53 -40.21 -5.15
N ILE A 1006 -54.34 -39.18 -4.33
CA ILE A 1006 -53.62 -39.28 -3.06
C ILE A 1006 -54.61 -39.62 -1.94
N GLU A 1007 -54.37 -40.74 -1.24
CA GLU A 1007 -55.17 -41.14 -0.07
C GLU A 1007 -54.55 -40.63 1.24
N PRO A 1008 -55.38 -40.19 2.22
CA PRO A 1008 -54.89 -39.77 3.54
C PRO A 1008 -54.34 -40.95 4.36
N VAL A 1009 -53.26 -40.70 5.10
CA VAL A 1009 -52.66 -41.69 6.00
C VAL A 1009 -53.26 -41.53 7.41
N ASN A 1010 -54.26 -42.36 7.74
CA ASN A 1010 -54.96 -42.39 9.03
C ASN A 1010 -54.01 -42.21 10.24
N ALA A 1011 -54.04 -41.02 10.85
CA ALA A 1011 -53.33 -40.73 12.08
C ALA A 1011 -54.12 -41.21 13.31
N LEU A 1012 -53.96 -42.48 13.71
CA LEU A 1012 -54.18 -42.99 15.08
C LEU A 1012 -53.85 -44.50 15.18
N ILE A 1013 -52.57 -44.87 15.31
CA ILE A 1013 -52.16 -46.14 15.93
C ILE A 1013 -50.91 -45.89 16.80
N ASN A 1014 -51.14 -45.80 18.11
CA ASN A 1014 -50.13 -46.14 19.13
C ASN A 1014 -49.65 -47.58 18.88
N ASP A 1015 -48.34 -47.81 18.98
CA ASP A 1015 -47.65 -49.09 18.79
C ASP A 1015 -47.78 -49.73 17.39
N GLN A 1016 -46.82 -49.42 16.52
CA GLN A 1016 -46.00 -50.34 15.71
C GLN A 1016 -45.50 -49.66 14.43
N TYR A 1017 -44.24 -49.21 14.43
CA TYR A 1017 -43.47 -49.11 13.19
C TYR A 1017 -42.63 -50.37 13.01
N VAL A 1018 -43.18 -51.27 12.19
CA VAL A 1018 -42.50 -52.23 11.32
C VAL A 1018 -41.45 -53.12 11.99
N LYS A 1019 -41.90 -54.34 12.32
CA LYS A 1019 -41.06 -55.55 12.25
C LYS A 1019 -40.31 -55.58 10.91
N PHE A 1020 -39.02 -55.25 10.93
CA PHE A 1020 -38.11 -56.01 10.10
C PHE A 1020 -37.99 -57.39 10.73
N ASN A 1021 -38.69 -58.36 10.16
CA ASN A 1021 -38.27 -59.74 10.31
C ASN A 1021 -36.88 -59.86 9.67
N ASN A 1022 -35.85 -59.76 10.49
CA ASN A 1022 -34.67 -60.60 10.39
C ASN A 1022 -34.04 -60.75 11.77
N THR A 1023 -34.12 -62.00 12.24
CA THR A 1023 -33.35 -62.74 13.23
C THR A 1023 -31.85 -62.38 13.38
N GLU A 1024 -31.48 -61.12 13.62
CA GLU A 1024 -30.07 -60.73 13.83
C GLU A 1024 -29.90 -59.69 14.94
N GLY A 1025 -30.25 -60.03 16.19
CA GLY A 1025 -29.79 -59.31 17.39
C GLY A 1025 -30.21 -57.83 17.55
N GLU A 1026 -29.84 -57.24 18.68
CA GLU A 1026 -29.96 -55.80 18.98
C GLU A 1026 -28.60 -55.13 18.78
N LEU A 1027 -28.58 -53.83 18.50
CA LEU A 1027 -27.34 -53.05 18.41
C LEU A 1027 -27.02 -52.37 19.75
N TYR A 1028 -25.78 -52.48 20.18
CA TYR A 1028 -25.25 -51.91 21.42
C TYR A 1028 -24.01 -51.08 21.12
N PHE A 1029 -24.01 -49.84 21.55
CA PHE A 1029 -22.89 -48.92 21.44
C PHE A 1029 -22.18 -48.83 22.79
N THR A 1030 -20.89 -49.14 22.81
CA THR A 1030 -20.06 -49.01 24.01
C THR A 1030 -19.00 -47.93 23.83
N TYR A 1031 -18.88 -47.07 24.84
CA TYR A 1031 -17.90 -45.98 24.90
C TYR A 1031 -16.84 -46.19 26.00
N GLY A 1032 -17.04 -47.19 26.87
CA GLY A 1032 -16.30 -47.35 28.13
C GLY A 1032 -15.41 -48.60 28.18
N SER A 1033 -15.30 -49.20 29.36
CA SER A 1033 -14.40 -50.34 29.65
C SER A 1033 -14.72 -51.65 28.90
N LEU A 1034 -15.84 -51.71 28.17
CA LEU A 1034 -16.23 -52.82 27.30
C LEU A 1034 -15.74 -52.67 25.85
N LYS A 1035 -14.96 -51.61 25.53
CA LYS A 1035 -14.26 -51.48 24.24
C LYS A 1035 -13.17 -52.54 24.10
N ARG A 1036 -12.89 -52.98 22.87
CA ARG A 1036 -11.82 -53.95 22.60
C ARG A 1036 -10.47 -53.44 23.12
N GLY A 1037 -9.76 -54.29 23.87
CA GLY A 1037 -8.48 -53.95 24.49
C GLY A 1037 -8.59 -53.38 25.91
N PHE A 1038 -9.79 -53.06 26.40
CA PHE A 1038 -10.01 -52.60 27.77
C PHE A 1038 -10.19 -53.78 28.74
N PRO A 1039 -9.92 -53.61 30.05
CA PRO A 1039 -9.89 -54.73 31.01
C PRO A 1039 -11.17 -55.56 31.09
N ASN A 1040 -12.35 -54.95 30.95
CA ASN A 1040 -13.63 -55.66 31.07
C ASN A 1040 -14.08 -56.34 29.76
N TYR A 1041 -13.42 -56.08 28.62
CA TYR A 1041 -13.80 -56.67 27.34
C TYR A 1041 -13.64 -58.20 27.35
N GLU A 1042 -12.50 -58.72 27.81
CA GLU A 1042 -12.22 -60.16 27.76
C GLU A 1042 -13.16 -60.99 28.65
N ALA A 1043 -13.60 -60.42 29.78
CA ALA A 1043 -14.55 -61.07 30.69
C ALA A 1043 -15.98 -61.12 30.14
N HIS A 1044 -16.32 -60.24 29.20
CA HIS A 1044 -17.68 -60.07 28.68
C HIS A 1044 -17.77 -60.19 27.15
N LYS A 1045 -16.72 -60.70 26.48
CA LYS A 1045 -16.73 -60.87 25.03
C LYS A 1045 -17.81 -61.83 24.53
N ASP A 1046 -18.22 -62.79 25.36
CA ASP A 1046 -19.23 -63.80 25.00
C ASP A 1046 -20.63 -63.18 24.82
N ILE A 1047 -20.90 -62.03 25.47
CA ILE A 1047 -22.15 -61.27 25.29
C ILE A 1047 -22.03 -60.20 24.19
N LEU A 1048 -20.82 -59.80 23.80
CA LEU A 1048 -20.54 -58.86 22.71
C LEU A 1048 -20.34 -59.63 21.38
N SER A 1049 -21.45 -60.14 20.82
CA SER A 1049 -21.43 -61.21 19.81
C SER A 1049 -20.65 -60.88 18.52
N GLU A 1050 -20.95 -59.76 17.85
CA GLU A 1050 -20.31 -59.34 16.59
C GLU A 1050 -19.96 -57.84 16.65
N CYS A 1051 -18.70 -57.48 16.39
CA CYS A 1051 -18.29 -56.08 16.29
C CYS A 1051 -18.49 -55.57 14.86
N LEU A 1052 -19.31 -54.52 14.71
CA LEU A 1052 -19.57 -53.87 13.42
C LEU A 1052 -18.52 -52.79 13.08
N GLY A 1053 -17.77 -52.32 14.07
CA GLY A 1053 -16.65 -51.39 13.92
C GLY A 1053 -16.74 -50.15 14.82
N GLU A 1054 -15.80 -49.24 14.64
CA GLU A 1054 -15.77 -47.95 15.35
C GLU A 1054 -16.92 -47.06 14.90
N ALA A 1055 -17.71 -46.60 15.85
CA ALA A 1055 -18.85 -45.72 15.61
C ALA A 1055 -18.74 -44.44 16.44
N LYS A 1056 -19.46 -43.41 16.01
CA LYS A 1056 -19.59 -42.15 16.75
C LYS A 1056 -21.05 -41.84 17.03
N THR A 1057 -21.36 -41.24 18.17
CA THR A 1057 -22.72 -40.74 18.39
C THR A 1057 -23.05 -39.63 17.40
N ARG A 1058 -24.29 -39.59 16.89
CA ARG A 1058 -24.76 -38.49 16.03
C ARG A 1058 -24.97 -37.22 16.85
N GLN A 1059 -25.59 -37.37 18.02
CA GLN A 1059 -25.76 -36.30 18.99
C GLN A 1059 -24.49 -36.13 19.84
N SER A 1060 -24.25 -34.90 20.29
CA SER A 1060 -23.22 -34.58 21.28
C SER A 1060 -23.74 -34.85 22.68
N PHE A 1061 -22.91 -35.51 23.49
CA PHE A 1061 -23.18 -35.79 24.90
C PHE A 1061 -21.92 -35.47 25.73
N PRO A 1062 -22.04 -34.99 26.97
CA PRO A 1062 -20.90 -34.93 27.88
C PRO A 1062 -20.48 -36.36 28.26
N LEU A 1063 -19.24 -36.73 27.98
CA LEU A 1063 -18.62 -37.93 28.55
C LEU A 1063 -17.64 -37.46 29.62
N VAL A 1064 -18.06 -37.58 30.87
CA VAL A 1064 -17.34 -37.03 32.02
C VAL A 1064 -16.39 -38.07 32.58
N VAL A 1065 -15.13 -37.68 32.81
CA VAL A 1065 -14.09 -38.52 33.42
C VAL A 1065 -13.45 -37.77 34.59
N PRO A 1066 -13.48 -38.31 35.81
CA PRO A 1066 -12.82 -37.70 36.96
C PRO A 1066 -11.29 -37.74 36.81
N TYR A 1067 -10.57 -36.77 37.39
CA TYR A 1067 -9.10 -36.81 37.42
C TYR A 1067 -8.56 -37.92 38.33
N GLU A 1068 -9.22 -38.15 39.47
CA GLU A 1068 -8.86 -39.20 40.42
C GLU A 1068 -9.65 -40.50 40.15
N PRO A 1069 -9.01 -41.69 40.26
CA PRO A 1069 -9.68 -42.97 40.09
C PRO A 1069 -10.87 -43.13 41.05
N SER A 1070 -12.07 -43.23 40.49
CA SER A 1070 -13.31 -43.39 41.24
C SER A 1070 -14.34 -44.14 40.38
N CYS A 1071 -15.07 -45.06 41.01
CA CYS A 1071 -16.10 -45.83 40.33
C CYS A 1071 -17.25 -46.13 41.29
N ASN A 1072 -18.38 -45.46 41.07
CA ASN A 1072 -19.60 -45.61 41.87
C ASN A 1072 -20.45 -46.82 41.48
N ASN A 1073 -20.18 -47.47 40.34
CA ASN A 1073 -20.84 -48.73 39.96
C ASN A 1073 -20.36 -49.87 40.88
N PRO A 1074 -21.22 -50.47 41.73
CA PRO A 1074 -20.85 -51.55 42.64
C PRO A 1074 -20.48 -52.85 41.92
N ASN A 1075 -20.93 -53.01 40.67
CA ASN A 1075 -20.69 -54.20 39.84
C ASN A 1075 -19.39 -54.10 39.03
N CYS A 1076 -18.70 -52.95 39.03
CA CYS A 1076 -17.38 -52.81 38.43
C CYS A 1076 -16.29 -53.13 39.47
N PRO A 1077 -15.39 -54.11 39.21
CA PRO A 1077 -14.37 -54.55 40.18
C PRO A 1077 -13.15 -53.63 40.29
N TYR A 1078 -13.02 -52.61 39.43
CA TYR A 1078 -11.83 -51.76 39.32
C TYR A 1078 -12.06 -50.33 39.84
N LEU A 1079 -11.00 -49.73 40.39
CA LEU A 1079 -10.85 -48.32 40.71
C LEU A 1079 -9.97 -47.66 39.64
N HIS A 1080 -10.59 -47.20 38.56
CA HIS A 1080 -9.96 -46.43 37.48
C HIS A 1080 -10.70 -45.11 37.27
N ARG A 1081 -10.23 -44.25 36.36
CA ARG A 1081 -10.90 -42.99 36.02
C ARG A 1081 -12.14 -43.29 35.16
N MET A 1082 -13.25 -43.69 35.78
CA MET A 1082 -14.44 -44.21 35.07
C MET A 1082 -15.10 -43.12 34.21
N ALA A 1083 -15.43 -43.45 32.96
CA ALA A 1083 -16.17 -42.57 32.07
C ALA A 1083 -17.69 -42.73 32.23
N ALA A 1084 -18.38 -41.60 32.44
CA ALA A 1084 -19.82 -41.54 32.61
C ALA A 1084 -20.44 -40.67 31.49
N LEU A 1085 -21.31 -41.28 30.68
CA LEU A 1085 -22.05 -40.55 29.65
C LEU A 1085 -23.24 -39.85 30.28
N VAL A 1086 -23.33 -38.53 30.12
CA VAL A 1086 -24.34 -37.69 30.75
C VAL A 1086 -25.39 -37.24 29.73
N GLU A 1087 -26.65 -37.20 30.11
CA GLU A 1087 -27.73 -36.78 29.22
C GLU A 1087 -28.04 -35.29 29.36
N VAL A 1088 -27.11 -34.44 28.93
CA VAL A 1088 -27.36 -33.00 28.76
C VAL A 1088 -27.36 -32.68 27.28
N ARG A 1089 -28.56 -32.42 26.73
CA ARG A 1089 -28.73 -32.12 25.30
C ARG A 1089 -27.95 -30.85 24.93
N GLY A 1090 -27.19 -30.92 23.83
CA GLY A 1090 -26.45 -29.78 23.29
C GLY A 1090 -25.14 -29.42 24.00
N LYS A 1091 -24.70 -30.21 24.98
CA LYS A 1091 -23.38 -30.05 25.64
C LYS A 1091 -22.50 -31.29 25.40
N GLY A 1092 -21.19 -31.12 25.42
CA GLY A 1092 -20.20 -32.20 25.24
C GLY A 1092 -19.84 -32.49 23.78
N HIS A 1093 -19.43 -33.73 23.50
CA HIS A 1093 -18.83 -34.12 22.21
C HIS A 1093 -19.57 -35.28 21.55
N ARG A 1094 -19.31 -35.51 20.25
CA ARG A 1094 -19.67 -36.78 19.61
C ARG A 1094 -18.75 -37.88 20.13
N ILE A 1095 -19.33 -38.84 20.83
CA ILE A 1095 -18.56 -39.85 21.57
C ILE A 1095 -18.10 -40.94 20.62
N ARG A 1096 -16.80 -41.24 20.65
CA ARG A 1096 -16.19 -42.35 19.93
C ARG A 1096 -16.31 -43.63 20.75
N GLY A 1097 -16.78 -44.68 20.10
CA GLY A 1097 -16.95 -45.99 20.71
C GLY A 1097 -16.99 -47.08 19.66
N GLU A 1098 -17.46 -48.25 20.08
CA GLU A 1098 -17.59 -49.41 19.21
C GLU A 1098 -19.05 -49.86 19.16
N LEU A 1099 -19.50 -50.23 17.96
CA LEU A 1099 -20.84 -50.74 17.74
C LEU A 1099 -20.80 -52.27 17.66
N TYR A 1100 -21.62 -52.91 18.48
CA TYR A 1100 -21.77 -54.35 18.56
C TYR A 1100 -23.19 -54.78 18.21
N ARG A 1101 -23.32 -55.96 17.62
CA ARG A 1101 -24.57 -56.71 17.55
C ARG A 1101 -24.56 -57.74 18.68
N ILE A 1102 -25.61 -57.73 19.49
CA ILE A 1102 -25.78 -58.59 20.68
C ILE A 1102 -27.10 -59.37 20.59
N LYS A 1103 -27.26 -60.48 21.32
CA LYS A 1103 -28.56 -61.16 21.39
C LYS A 1103 -29.49 -60.39 22.32
N THR A 1104 -30.79 -60.46 22.07
CA THR A 1104 -31.81 -59.80 22.91
C THR A 1104 -31.77 -60.25 24.36
N ASP A 1105 -31.42 -61.52 24.64
CA ASP A 1105 -31.29 -62.04 26.01
C ASP A 1105 -30.02 -61.50 26.72
N ASP A 1106 -28.95 -61.19 25.98
CA ASP A 1106 -27.70 -60.67 26.53
C ASP A 1106 -27.83 -59.22 27.01
N LEU A 1107 -28.86 -58.52 26.54
CA LEU A 1107 -29.22 -57.17 26.99
C LEU A 1107 -29.52 -57.13 28.51
N LYS A 1108 -30.09 -58.20 29.07
CA LYS A 1108 -30.35 -58.31 30.53
C LYS A 1108 -29.05 -58.49 31.33
N THR A 1109 -28.06 -59.13 30.73
CA THR A 1109 -26.73 -59.31 31.32
C THR A 1109 -25.98 -57.98 31.36
N LEU A 1110 -26.09 -57.16 30.30
CA LEU A 1110 -25.57 -55.79 30.28
C LEU A 1110 -26.27 -54.89 31.30
N ASP A 1111 -27.60 -55.02 31.44
CA ASP A 1111 -28.35 -54.28 32.45
C ASP A 1111 -27.84 -54.56 33.88
N ALA A 1112 -27.58 -55.83 34.20
CA ALA A 1112 -27.02 -56.21 35.49
C ALA A 1112 -25.60 -55.66 35.69
N LEU A 1113 -24.77 -55.67 34.65
CA LEU A 1113 -23.39 -55.16 34.69
C LEU A 1113 -23.33 -53.65 34.90
N GLU A 1114 -24.19 -52.90 34.23
CA GLU A 1114 -24.25 -51.44 34.31
C GLU A 1114 -25.11 -50.93 35.48
N GLY A 1115 -25.73 -51.82 36.25
CA GLY A 1115 -26.56 -51.45 37.40
C GLY A 1115 -27.88 -50.78 37.02
N PHE A 1116 -28.52 -51.24 35.95
CA PHE A 1116 -29.84 -50.83 35.49
C PHE A 1116 -30.91 -51.86 35.88
N GLU A 1117 -31.80 -51.52 36.81
CA GLU A 1117 -32.87 -52.41 37.30
C GLU A 1117 -34.22 -52.20 36.58
N GLY A 1118 -34.35 -51.14 35.78
CA GLY A 1118 -35.56 -50.84 34.99
C GLY A 1118 -35.85 -49.34 34.89
N THR A 1119 -36.79 -48.96 34.02
CA THR A 1119 -37.20 -47.55 33.85
C THR A 1119 -37.81 -46.98 35.14
N ASN A 1120 -37.33 -45.82 35.60
CA ASN A 1120 -37.78 -45.08 36.79
C ASN A 1120 -37.49 -45.73 38.16
N MET A 1121 -36.52 -46.63 38.26
CA MET A 1121 -36.06 -47.16 39.55
C MET A 1121 -35.02 -46.21 40.16
N SER A 1122 -35.20 -45.83 41.43
CA SER A 1122 -34.31 -44.89 42.15
C SER A 1122 -32.90 -45.44 42.39
N ASN A 1123 -32.71 -46.75 42.27
CA ASN A 1123 -31.46 -47.43 42.55
C ASN A 1123 -30.58 -47.61 41.30
N ASN A 1124 -31.01 -47.12 40.14
CA ASN A 1124 -30.22 -47.22 38.91
C ASN A 1124 -28.93 -46.43 39.04
N VAL A 1125 -27.80 -47.06 38.70
CA VAL A 1125 -26.52 -46.35 38.52
C VAL A 1125 -26.47 -45.73 37.13
N TYR A 1126 -26.86 -46.51 36.11
CA TYR A 1126 -27.02 -46.07 34.75
C TYR A 1126 -28.43 -46.34 34.22
N VAL A 1127 -28.88 -45.56 33.24
CA VAL A 1127 -30.15 -45.68 32.53
C VAL A 1127 -29.91 -46.04 31.08
N ARG A 1128 -30.53 -47.12 30.61
CA ARG A 1128 -30.42 -47.56 29.22
C ARG A 1128 -31.32 -46.75 28.29
N LYS A 1129 -30.77 -46.24 27.19
CA LYS A 1129 -31.51 -45.51 26.14
C LYS A 1129 -31.07 -45.92 24.73
N LYS A 1130 -31.92 -45.66 23.73
CA LYS A 1130 -31.54 -45.77 22.31
C LYS A 1130 -30.99 -44.44 21.82
N ILE A 1131 -29.86 -44.49 21.14
CA ILE A 1131 -29.21 -43.34 20.50
C ILE A 1131 -28.93 -43.63 19.03
N THR A 1132 -28.74 -42.55 18.27
CA THR A 1132 -28.31 -42.65 16.87
C THR A 1132 -26.79 -42.63 16.82
N VAL A 1133 -26.19 -43.63 16.16
CA VAL A 1133 -24.74 -43.72 15.94
C VAL A 1133 -24.41 -43.76 14.46
N LEU A 1134 -23.24 -43.25 14.10
CA LEU A 1134 -22.68 -43.19 12.76
C LEU A 1134 -21.54 -44.20 12.64
N LEU A 1135 -21.68 -45.15 11.73
CA LEU A 1135 -20.63 -46.09 11.33
C LEU A 1135 -20.32 -45.82 9.85
N GLY A 1136 -19.19 -45.16 9.60
CA GLY A 1136 -18.90 -44.54 8.29
C GLY A 1136 -19.94 -43.46 7.95
N ASN A 1137 -20.58 -43.57 6.78
CA ASN A 1137 -21.64 -42.65 6.33
C ASN A 1137 -23.07 -43.15 6.61
N LYS A 1138 -23.23 -44.24 7.39
CA LYS A 1138 -24.53 -44.86 7.68
C LYS A 1138 -24.94 -44.64 9.13
N THR A 1139 -26.23 -44.38 9.33
CA THR A 1139 -26.85 -44.20 10.64
C THR A 1139 -27.46 -45.50 11.16
N TYR A 1140 -27.24 -45.79 12.44
CA TYR A 1140 -27.80 -46.95 13.14
C TYR A 1140 -28.43 -46.49 14.46
N GLN A 1141 -29.47 -47.20 14.91
CA GLN A 1141 -30.05 -47.04 16.26
C GLN A 1141 -29.45 -48.10 17.17
N ALA A 1142 -28.83 -47.69 18.28
CA ALA A 1142 -28.16 -48.59 19.21
C ALA A 1142 -28.51 -48.25 20.66
N PHE A 1143 -28.55 -49.27 21.53
CA PHE A 1143 -28.64 -49.07 22.96
C PHE A 1143 -27.31 -48.57 23.53
N THR A 1144 -27.37 -47.67 24.50
CA THR A 1144 -26.24 -47.21 25.32
C THR A 1144 -26.73 -46.93 26.74
N TYR A 1145 -25.80 -46.71 27.67
CA TYR A 1145 -26.09 -46.40 29.07
C TYR A 1145 -25.67 -44.96 29.40
N PHE A 1146 -26.55 -44.22 30.07
CA PHE A 1146 -26.32 -42.87 30.58
C PHE A 1146 -26.29 -42.89 32.10
N ILE A 1147 -25.49 -42.05 32.75
CA ILE A 1147 -25.49 -41.99 34.21
C ILE A 1147 -26.84 -41.50 34.73
N ALA A 1148 -27.35 -42.13 35.80
CA ALA A 1148 -28.66 -41.81 36.35
C ALA A 1148 -28.71 -40.46 37.09
N ASP A 1149 -27.57 -40.01 37.64
CA ASP A 1149 -27.40 -38.70 38.29
C ASP A 1149 -26.52 -37.78 37.43
N PRO A 1150 -27.12 -37.08 36.45
CA PRO A 1150 -26.37 -36.22 35.54
C PRO A 1150 -25.82 -34.97 36.23
N ASP A 1151 -26.54 -34.43 37.22
CA ASP A 1151 -26.20 -33.15 37.85
C ASP A 1151 -24.89 -33.26 38.65
N SER A 1152 -24.72 -34.32 39.47
CA SER A 1152 -23.49 -34.52 40.24
C SER A 1152 -22.23 -34.64 39.37
N HIS A 1153 -22.34 -35.20 38.16
CA HIS A 1153 -21.22 -35.35 37.24
C HIS A 1153 -20.90 -34.05 36.51
N MET A 1154 -21.91 -33.24 36.21
CA MET A 1154 -21.70 -31.90 35.65
C MET A 1154 -21.14 -30.93 36.70
N ASP A 1155 -21.55 -31.05 37.96
CA ASP A 1155 -20.97 -30.28 39.07
C ASP A 1155 -19.48 -30.59 39.26
N ALA A 1156 -19.07 -31.86 39.16
CA ALA A 1156 -17.67 -32.25 39.24
C ALA A 1156 -16.81 -31.60 38.12
N VAL A 1157 -17.37 -31.42 36.92
CA VAL A 1157 -16.71 -30.69 35.82
C VAL A 1157 -16.61 -29.20 36.16
N ASN A 1158 -17.68 -28.60 36.67
CA ASN A 1158 -17.70 -27.18 37.06
C ASN A 1158 -16.72 -26.87 38.21
N GLU A 1159 -16.55 -27.80 39.15
CA GLU A 1159 -15.62 -27.71 40.28
C GLU A 1159 -14.16 -28.02 39.88
N GLY A 1160 -13.92 -28.44 38.62
CA GLY A 1160 -12.58 -28.76 38.12
C GLY A 1160 -12.00 -30.08 38.64
N THR A 1161 -12.85 -30.99 39.12
CA THR A 1161 -12.43 -32.32 39.61
C THR A 1161 -12.63 -33.43 38.56
N ALA A 1162 -13.29 -33.11 37.44
CA ALA A 1162 -13.47 -33.95 36.27
C ALA A 1162 -13.30 -33.18 34.96
N GLU A 1163 -13.07 -33.90 33.87
CA GLU A 1163 -12.97 -33.37 32.51
C GLU A 1163 -14.04 -33.99 31.59
N MET A 1164 -14.38 -33.28 30.51
CA MET A 1164 -15.20 -33.82 29.43
C MET A 1164 -14.28 -34.26 28.29
N ILE A 1165 -14.45 -35.50 27.84
CA ILE A 1165 -13.65 -36.06 26.74
C ILE A 1165 -14.54 -36.56 25.61
N ASN A 1166 -13.98 -36.80 24.43
CA ASN A 1166 -14.72 -37.33 23.27
C ASN A 1166 -14.41 -38.81 22.99
N ASN A 1167 -13.35 -39.36 23.59
CA ASN A 1167 -12.91 -40.74 23.43
C ASN A 1167 -12.27 -41.20 24.74
N TYR A 1168 -12.82 -42.27 25.32
CA TYR A 1168 -12.21 -42.90 26.48
C TYR A 1168 -11.06 -43.81 26.06
N GLU A 1169 -9.86 -43.54 26.56
CA GLU A 1169 -8.62 -44.23 26.19
C GLU A 1169 -8.16 -45.25 27.25
N LEU A 1170 -7.28 -46.16 26.84
CA LEU A 1170 -6.94 -47.34 27.63
C LEU A 1170 -6.21 -46.98 28.93
N ASP A 1171 -5.35 -45.97 28.90
CA ASP A 1171 -4.61 -45.44 30.06
C ASP A 1171 -5.55 -44.95 31.17
N MET A 1172 -6.71 -44.39 30.81
CA MET A 1172 -7.74 -43.94 31.77
C MET A 1172 -8.52 -45.10 32.40
N ALA A 1173 -8.53 -46.27 31.75
CA ALA A 1173 -9.22 -47.47 32.20
C ALA A 1173 -8.33 -48.43 33.01
N VAL A 1174 -7.05 -48.12 33.20
CA VAL A 1174 -6.16 -48.89 34.07
C VAL A 1174 -6.38 -48.44 35.52
N GLY A 1175 -6.62 -49.40 36.42
CA GLY A 1175 -6.86 -49.12 37.83
C GLY A 1175 -6.69 -50.36 38.72
N ASP A 1176 -6.53 -50.12 40.01
CA ASP A 1176 -6.39 -51.18 41.02
C ASP A 1176 -7.75 -51.86 41.30
N LEU A 1177 -7.72 -53.08 41.85
CA LEU A 1177 -8.94 -53.75 42.28
C LEU A 1177 -9.55 -53.06 43.50
N LYS A 1178 -10.87 -52.94 43.50
CA LYS A 1178 -11.62 -52.44 44.66
C LYS A 1178 -11.36 -53.32 45.89
N PRO A 1179 -11.24 -52.73 47.09
CA PRO A 1179 -11.15 -53.50 48.34
C PRO A 1179 -12.32 -54.50 48.44
N GLY A 1180 -12.00 -55.80 48.56
CA GLY A 1180 -12.99 -56.89 48.62
C GLY A 1180 -13.14 -57.71 47.32
N TRP A 1181 -12.50 -57.32 46.22
CA TRP A 1181 -12.43 -58.09 44.97
C TRP A 1181 -11.07 -58.81 44.85
N GLU A 1182 -11.04 -60.13 45.12
CA GLU A 1182 -9.81 -60.93 44.98
C GLU A 1182 -9.59 -61.38 43.52
N VAL A 1183 -8.33 -61.63 43.11
CA VAL A 1183 -7.95 -62.07 41.75
C VAL A 1183 -8.65 -63.38 41.33
N SER A 1184 -9.06 -64.20 42.30
CA SER A 1184 -9.83 -65.44 42.11
C SER A 1184 -11.31 -65.21 41.71
N THR A 1185 -11.82 -63.99 41.86
CA THR A 1185 -13.23 -63.63 41.60
C THR A 1185 -13.48 -63.13 40.18
N ILE A 1186 -12.42 -62.74 39.45
CA ILE A 1186 -12.49 -62.10 38.12
C ILE A 1186 -12.49 -63.15 36.98
N THR A 1187 -12.17 -64.42 37.30
CA THR A 1187 -12.10 -65.53 36.33
C THR A 1187 -13.35 -66.43 36.33
N LYS A 1188 -14.51 -65.92 36.77
CA LYS A 1188 -15.76 -66.68 36.80
C LYS A 1188 -16.83 -66.14 35.86
#